data_AF-A0A0F3GRI8-F1
#
_entry.id   AF-A0A0F3GRI8-F1
#
_cell.length_a   1.000
_cell.length_b   1.000
_cell.length_c   1.000
_cell.angle_alpha   90.00
_cell.angle_beta   90.00
_cell.angle_gamma   90.00
#
_symmetry.space_group_name_H-M   'P 1'
#
loop_
_entity.id
_entity.type
_entity.pdbx_description
1 polymer ?
#
loop_
_entity_poly.entity_id
_entity_poly.type
_entity_poly.pdbx_seq_one_letter_code
_entity_poly.pdbx_strand_id
1 'polypeptide(L)'
;MTFGSYAAKSVEFISANKIVVSVPFAVIDDKVSGLPQGSYSVSVDGKEAGSFLALALPNNPYPSGSVLKNTVSAMANDFVARKASIQSSIETMRTNTTDATTLEFLDGLSSLMPALETFLRNDASGMIDQIDTTMLATIEQTILANNRGVNFHMASPNEPHGYLMSRSTVMSPRKLGTCSELGGDRWMEERARYVELISMFEVMETVLSACSYLPIASCYCNSMKLGENFAAVLVRIEFEQLGNLDGITIKAGTGQEGAPTDKLSELRLKEVESSKLEVSIKNTKESLSSSGLDTIINAAATAASCSHLTVVSPLIQLVQDMAKLAKRVNVTTFEATCPISFEKLDEPKRGENGWELDLTGNGFISWSWFCYASPASLYFKPKSEYLTLKESLGFGSYEVKVKNKPVLYASGYSGGEVRIGEKLLIPGCGYTPGGSVELRITDPRSDGKTHVVTTTASSVGSLSPGELNYNFIPVKGTHRATKHEVQVTDLGSGKKAEEEFNLTILGDRFRDNGDGSMWDMKTNLVWMQKSNGCNGVVTWEKANTCVPSGWRLPTIQELYSLCRTDGTTTGLDVMLNYDWSAPDPNPEPSWYCNGTPVDVRELLYYEGFDVRSYHYWSSTTGASHTSDAWGVDMGVGSVHSGGKTDHDYVWPVRSGH
;
A
#
# COMPACT_ATOMS: atom_id res chain seq x y z
N MET A 1 -4.84 -8.63 29.73
CA MET A 1 -5.59 -9.69 29.01
C MET A 1 -5.69 -10.92 29.92
N THR A 2 -6.81 -11.65 29.92
CA THR A 2 -6.99 -12.89 30.71
C THR A 2 -7.30 -14.08 29.80
N PHE A 3 -6.99 -15.31 30.24
CA PHE A 3 -7.29 -16.57 29.54
C PHE A 3 -8.08 -17.49 30.46
N GLY A 4 -9.40 -17.52 30.33
CA GLY A 4 -10.29 -18.18 31.30
C GLY A 4 -10.08 -17.62 32.72
N SER A 5 -9.84 -18.49 33.69
CA SER A 5 -9.49 -18.12 35.08
C SER A 5 -8.01 -17.76 35.28
N TYR A 6 -7.16 -17.95 34.26
CA TYR A 6 -5.74 -17.69 34.35
C TYR A 6 -5.43 -16.23 34.03
N ALA A 7 -4.83 -15.53 35.00
CA ALA A 7 -4.22 -14.24 34.76
C ALA A 7 -2.96 -14.46 33.91
N ALA A 8 -2.93 -13.90 32.71
CA ALA A 8 -1.70 -13.91 31.91
C ALA A 8 -0.64 -13.12 32.66
N LYS A 9 0.54 -13.71 32.85
CA LYS A 9 1.66 -13.02 33.50
C LYS A 9 2.26 -11.97 32.57
N SER A 10 2.25 -12.27 31.28
CA SER A 10 2.62 -11.38 30.18
C SER A 10 1.81 -11.74 28.95
N VAL A 11 1.38 -10.71 28.22
CA VAL A 11 0.75 -10.83 26.90
C VAL A 11 1.47 -9.89 25.97
N GLU A 12 1.89 -10.42 24.83
CA GLU A 12 2.61 -9.69 23.81
C GLU A 12 1.89 -9.81 22.47
N PHE A 13 1.74 -8.66 21.81
CA PHE A 13 1.20 -8.59 20.47
C PHE A 13 2.35 -8.62 19.47
N ILE A 14 2.44 -9.70 18.68
CA ILE A 14 3.50 -9.87 17.67
C ILE A 14 3.02 -9.33 16.32
N SER A 15 1.81 -9.68 15.91
CA SER A 15 1.19 -9.24 14.66
C SER A 15 -0.33 -9.33 14.75
N ALA A 16 -1.06 -8.85 13.74
CA ALA A 16 -2.51 -8.93 13.70
C ALA A 16 -3.05 -10.37 13.80
N ASN A 17 -2.24 -11.36 13.45
CA ASN A 17 -2.56 -12.79 13.51
C ASN A 17 -1.73 -13.57 14.54
N LYS A 18 -0.90 -12.91 15.37
CA LYS A 18 -0.03 -13.58 16.33
C LYS A 18 0.07 -12.79 17.63
N ILE A 19 -0.36 -13.42 18.71
CA ILE A 19 -0.10 -12.97 20.08
C ILE A 19 0.65 -14.07 20.81
N VAL A 20 1.55 -13.68 21.71
CA VAL A 20 2.25 -14.59 22.61
C VAL A 20 1.74 -14.33 24.01
N VAL A 21 1.35 -15.41 24.70
CA VAL A 21 0.73 -15.33 26.01
C VAL A 21 1.48 -16.28 26.91
N SER A 22 2.02 -15.74 28.01
CA SER A 22 2.69 -16.55 29.02
C SER A 22 1.69 -16.86 30.13
N VAL A 23 1.23 -18.11 30.15
CA VAL A 23 0.40 -18.65 31.23
C VAL A 23 1.30 -19.47 32.15
N PRO A 24 1.26 -19.26 33.48
CA PRO A 24 2.08 -20.04 34.40
C PRO A 24 1.71 -21.53 34.36
N PHE A 25 2.71 -22.41 34.45
CA PHE A 25 2.49 -23.82 34.79
C PHE A 25 1.85 -23.90 36.18
N ALA A 26 0.84 -24.74 36.34
CA ALA A 26 0.27 -25.02 37.64
C ALA A 26 0.99 -26.21 38.27
N VAL A 27 1.41 -26.09 39.53
CA VAL A 27 1.79 -27.24 40.34
C VAL A 27 0.54 -27.69 41.08
N ILE A 28 0.03 -28.87 40.75
CA ILE A 28 -1.16 -29.47 41.37
C ILE A 28 -0.72 -30.83 41.92
N ASP A 29 -0.93 -31.05 43.22
CA ASP A 29 -0.53 -32.29 43.92
C ASP A 29 0.92 -32.71 43.66
N ASP A 30 1.85 -31.76 43.79
CA ASP A 30 3.29 -31.93 43.52
C ASP A 30 3.65 -32.38 42.08
N LYS A 31 2.74 -32.16 41.12
CA LYS A 31 2.97 -32.44 39.71
C LYS A 31 2.86 -31.17 38.87
N VAL A 32 3.77 -31.02 37.92
CA VAL A 32 3.69 -29.96 36.91
C VAL A 32 2.53 -30.29 35.95
N SER A 33 1.59 -29.37 35.82
CA SER A 33 0.48 -29.46 34.88
C SER A 33 0.57 -28.30 33.88
N GLY A 34 0.56 -28.64 32.59
CA GLY A 34 0.43 -27.67 31.51
C GLY A 34 -0.95 -27.02 31.49
N LEU A 35 -1.17 -26.07 30.57
CA LEU A 35 -2.51 -25.52 30.34
C LEU A 35 -3.45 -26.66 29.89
N PRO A 36 -4.54 -26.97 30.61
CA PRO A 36 -5.43 -28.05 30.24
C PRO A 36 -6.00 -27.86 28.83
N GLN A 37 -6.18 -28.94 28.07
CA GLN A 37 -6.88 -28.87 26.79
C GLN A 37 -8.29 -28.29 27.00
N GLY A 38 -8.66 -27.29 26.23
CA GLY A 38 -9.95 -26.65 26.39
C GLY A 38 -10.05 -25.30 25.71
N SER A 39 -11.27 -24.77 25.66
CA SER A 39 -11.51 -23.41 25.18
C SER A 39 -11.33 -22.42 26.32
N TYR A 40 -10.52 -21.39 26.10
CA TYR A 40 -10.23 -20.32 27.03
C TYR A 40 -10.75 -19.01 26.47
N SER A 41 -11.72 -18.41 27.14
CA SER A 41 -12.18 -17.06 26.82
C SER A 41 -11.03 -16.08 27.04
N VAL A 42 -10.81 -15.21 26.07
CA VAL A 42 -9.82 -14.15 26.13
C VAL A 42 -10.52 -12.84 26.34
N SER A 43 -10.08 -12.08 27.34
CA SER A 43 -10.54 -10.71 27.55
C SER A 43 -9.39 -9.72 27.48
N VAL A 44 -9.63 -8.54 26.90
CA VAL A 44 -8.73 -7.39 26.88
C VAL A 44 -9.41 -6.26 27.62
N ASP A 45 -8.77 -5.73 28.66
CA ASP A 45 -9.31 -4.69 29.55
C ASP A 45 -10.72 -5.00 30.06
N GLY A 46 -10.96 -6.28 30.40
CA GLY A 46 -12.24 -6.75 30.91
C GLY A 46 -13.34 -6.95 29.86
N LYS A 47 -13.05 -6.68 28.57
CA LYS A 47 -13.96 -6.96 27.46
C LYS A 47 -13.58 -8.25 26.76
N GLU A 48 -14.57 -9.09 26.46
CA GLU A 48 -14.36 -10.33 25.73
C GLU A 48 -13.83 -10.04 24.31
N ALA A 49 -12.70 -10.64 23.97
CA ALA A 49 -12.02 -10.50 22.69
C ALA A 49 -12.12 -11.78 21.83
N GLY A 50 -12.61 -12.90 22.39
CA GLY A 50 -12.80 -14.17 21.70
C GLY A 50 -12.44 -15.36 22.58
N SER A 51 -12.18 -16.52 21.97
CA SER A 51 -11.73 -17.72 22.68
C SER A 51 -10.59 -18.41 21.94
N PHE A 52 -9.60 -18.91 22.68
CA PHE A 52 -8.52 -19.74 22.14
C PHE A 52 -8.72 -21.19 22.57
N LEU A 53 -8.51 -22.11 21.64
CA LEU A 53 -8.47 -23.53 21.94
C LEU A 53 -7.04 -23.91 22.33
N ALA A 54 -6.82 -24.21 23.62
CA ALA A 54 -5.60 -24.91 24.03
C ALA A 54 -5.72 -26.36 23.58
N LEU A 55 -4.79 -26.80 22.74
CA LEU A 55 -4.67 -28.18 22.33
C LEU A 55 -4.00 -28.98 23.46
N ALA A 56 -4.29 -30.28 23.54
CA ALA A 56 -3.50 -31.16 24.38
C ALA A 56 -2.03 -31.12 23.97
N LEU A 57 -1.14 -31.24 24.95
CA LEU A 57 0.27 -31.48 24.65
C LEU A 57 0.40 -32.77 23.82
N PRO A 58 1.33 -32.82 22.84
CA PRO A 58 1.51 -33.99 22.00
C PRO A 58 1.86 -35.20 22.86
N ASN A 59 1.41 -36.39 22.46
CA ASN A 59 1.86 -37.62 23.11
C ASN A 59 3.37 -37.78 22.93
N ASN A 60 4.08 -38.16 23.99
CA ASN A 60 5.47 -38.57 23.88
C ASN A 60 5.51 -40.04 23.46
N PRO A 61 5.94 -40.37 22.22
CA PRO A 61 6.00 -41.76 21.76
C PRO A 61 7.21 -42.52 22.33
N TYR A 62 8.06 -41.86 23.13
CA TYR A 62 9.31 -42.39 23.68
C TYR A 62 9.19 -42.69 25.18
N PRO A 63 10.04 -43.58 25.71
CA PRO A 63 10.19 -43.73 27.16
C PRO A 63 10.54 -42.39 27.82
N SER A 64 9.87 -42.07 28.92
CA SER A 64 10.10 -40.84 29.68
C SER A 64 11.58 -40.65 30.01
N GLY A 65 12.11 -39.48 29.70
CA GLY A 65 13.52 -39.10 29.88
C GLY A 65 14.38 -39.23 28.60
N SER A 66 13.89 -39.91 27.56
CA SER A 66 14.64 -40.15 26.33
C SER A 66 14.81 -38.89 25.48
N VAL A 67 13.79 -38.04 25.36
CA VAL A 67 13.85 -36.77 24.62
C VAL A 67 14.77 -35.78 25.32
N LEU A 68 14.70 -35.70 26.65
CA LEU A 68 15.54 -34.82 27.45
C LEU A 68 17.01 -35.27 27.41
N LYS A 69 17.30 -36.57 27.55
CA LYS A 69 18.66 -37.12 27.40
C LYS A 69 19.23 -36.87 26.01
N ASN A 70 18.43 -37.05 24.95
CA ASN A 70 18.86 -36.74 23.59
C ASN A 70 19.12 -35.24 23.39
N THR A 71 18.31 -34.38 24.02
CA THR A 71 18.54 -32.92 24.01
C THR A 71 19.87 -32.57 24.65
N VAL A 72 20.19 -33.15 25.80
CA VAL A 72 21.46 -32.93 26.50
C VAL A 72 22.64 -33.49 25.72
N SER A 73 22.49 -34.66 25.11
CA SER A 73 23.52 -35.23 24.23
C SER A 73 23.77 -34.32 23.01
N ALA A 74 22.72 -33.75 22.43
CA ALA A 74 22.84 -32.78 21.35
C ALA A 74 23.55 -31.49 21.82
N MET A 75 23.22 -30.97 23.00
CA MET A 75 23.92 -29.84 23.63
C MET A 75 25.40 -30.13 23.83
N ALA A 76 25.75 -31.33 24.33
CA ALA A 76 27.14 -31.73 24.53
C ALA A 76 27.91 -31.79 23.20
N ASN A 77 27.27 -32.29 22.14
CA ASN A 77 27.88 -32.38 20.82
C ASN A 77 28.05 -31.00 20.17
N ASP A 78 27.05 -30.12 20.28
CA ASP A 78 27.14 -28.73 19.81
C ASP A 78 28.26 -27.97 20.54
N PHE A 79 28.30 -28.09 21.87
CA PHE A 79 29.34 -27.47 22.69
C PHE A 79 30.74 -27.92 22.26
N VAL A 80 30.95 -29.22 22.07
CA VAL A 80 32.25 -29.74 21.61
C VAL A 80 32.59 -29.27 20.20
N ALA A 81 31.62 -29.23 19.29
CA ALA A 81 31.84 -28.74 17.93
C ALA A 81 32.25 -27.25 17.91
N ARG A 82 31.77 -26.45 18.86
CA ARG A 82 32.03 -25.00 18.94
C ARG A 82 33.16 -24.62 19.89
N LYS A 83 33.73 -25.58 20.62
CA LYS A 83 34.77 -25.36 21.63
C LYS A 83 35.91 -24.45 21.14
N ALA A 84 36.42 -24.69 19.93
CA ALA A 84 37.49 -23.89 19.33
C ALA A 84 37.06 -22.45 19.00
N SER A 85 35.82 -22.27 18.55
CA SER A 85 35.26 -20.96 18.21
C SER A 85 34.97 -20.13 19.46
N ILE A 86 34.46 -20.77 20.52
CA ILE A 86 34.29 -20.17 21.85
C ILE A 86 35.65 -19.71 22.41
N GLN A 87 36.68 -20.55 22.34
CA GLN A 87 38.03 -20.19 22.78
C GLN A 87 38.60 -19.01 21.99
N SER A 88 38.41 -19.00 20.67
CA SER A 88 38.81 -17.86 19.83
C SER A 88 38.08 -16.57 20.19
N SER A 89 36.80 -16.65 20.56
CA SER A 89 36.00 -15.49 20.99
C SER A 89 36.46 -14.97 22.35
N ILE A 90 36.79 -15.86 23.29
CA ILE A 90 37.39 -15.49 24.58
C ILE A 90 38.72 -14.77 24.36
N GLU A 91 39.61 -15.31 23.53
CA GLU A 91 40.90 -14.68 23.24
C GLU A 91 40.73 -13.29 22.57
N THR A 92 39.75 -13.17 21.68
CA THR A 92 39.39 -11.88 21.08
C THR A 92 38.93 -10.88 22.15
N MET A 93 38.12 -11.28 23.14
CA MET A 93 37.75 -10.39 24.24
C MET A 93 38.94 -10.02 25.13
N ARG A 94 39.84 -10.98 25.41
CA ARG A 94 41.07 -10.74 26.19
C ARG A 94 41.93 -9.65 25.55
N THR A 95 42.15 -9.74 24.24
CA THR A 95 42.95 -8.73 23.51
C THR A 95 42.31 -7.34 23.48
N ASN A 96 41.00 -7.24 23.72
CA ASN A 96 40.25 -5.99 23.71
C ASN A 96 40.07 -5.35 25.09
N THR A 97 40.59 -5.94 26.16
CA THR A 97 40.47 -5.40 27.53
C THR A 97 41.80 -5.39 28.27
N THR A 98 41.97 -4.41 29.15
CA THR A 98 43.10 -4.32 30.09
C THR A 98 42.64 -4.40 31.55
N ASP A 99 41.34 -4.54 31.79
CA ASP A 99 40.76 -4.62 33.12
C ASP A 99 41.07 -5.99 33.77
N ALA A 100 41.74 -5.97 34.92
CA ALA A 100 42.21 -7.18 35.59
C ALA A 100 41.05 -8.11 36.01
N THR A 101 39.93 -7.55 36.46
CA THR A 101 38.74 -8.33 36.86
C THR A 101 38.12 -9.04 35.67
N THR A 102 38.05 -8.35 34.54
CA THR A 102 37.54 -8.88 33.27
C THR A 102 38.45 -9.99 32.74
N LEU A 103 39.78 -9.80 32.80
CA LEU A 103 40.73 -10.84 32.42
C LEU A 103 40.62 -12.09 33.31
N GLU A 104 40.52 -11.91 34.63
CA GLU A 104 40.32 -13.00 35.59
C GLU A 104 39.02 -13.76 35.32
N PHE A 105 37.94 -13.04 35.00
CA PHE A 105 36.67 -13.64 34.61
C PHE A 105 36.79 -14.45 33.30
N LEU A 106 37.47 -13.93 32.26
CA LEU A 106 37.68 -14.63 31.00
C LEU A 106 38.55 -15.91 31.16
N ASP A 107 39.53 -15.86 32.05
CA ASP A 107 40.33 -17.04 32.44
C ASP A 107 39.47 -18.09 33.14
N GLY A 108 38.60 -17.66 34.07
CA GLY A 108 37.65 -18.55 34.73
C GLY A 108 36.67 -19.22 33.77
N LEU A 109 36.14 -18.49 32.77
CA LEU A 109 35.33 -19.07 31.69
C LEU A 109 36.07 -20.15 30.91
N SER A 110 37.32 -19.89 30.54
CA SER A 110 38.15 -20.86 29.82
C SER A 110 38.39 -22.13 30.63
N SER A 111 38.61 -21.97 31.94
CA SER A 111 38.83 -23.09 32.86
C SER A 111 37.58 -23.94 33.12
N LEU A 112 36.38 -23.38 32.94
CA LEU A 112 35.09 -24.06 33.11
C LEU A 112 34.78 -25.04 31.97
N MET A 113 35.28 -24.78 30.77
CA MET A 113 34.90 -25.52 29.56
C MET A 113 35.09 -27.06 29.66
N PRO A 114 36.20 -27.60 30.19
CA PRO A 114 36.37 -29.05 30.35
C PRO A 114 35.43 -29.68 31.40
N ALA A 115 35.17 -28.96 32.49
CA ALA A 115 34.24 -29.41 33.53
C ALA A 115 32.81 -29.45 33.00
N LEU A 116 32.40 -28.44 32.22
CA LEU A 116 31.10 -28.40 31.55
C LEU A 116 30.95 -29.55 30.55
N GLU A 117 31.99 -29.84 29.75
CA GLU A 117 31.98 -30.97 28.81
C GLU A 117 31.72 -32.29 29.53
N THR A 118 32.45 -32.51 30.62
CA THR A 118 32.35 -33.72 31.44
C THR A 118 30.94 -33.85 32.03
N PHE A 119 30.42 -32.75 32.58
CA PHE A 119 29.08 -32.69 33.14
C PHE A 119 28.00 -33.06 32.11
N LEU A 120 28.02 -32.41 30.93
CA LEU A 120 27.03 -32.64 29.88
C LEU A 120 27.09 -34.06 29.31
N ARG A 121 28.30 -34.67 29.21
CA ARG A 121 28.49 -36.00 28.65
C ARG A 121 28.16 -37.13 29.63
N ASN A 122 28.50 -36.97 30.90
CA ASN A 122 28.53 -38.08 31.85
C ASN A 122 27.51 -37.92 32.98
N ASP A 123 27.39 -36.73 33.55
CA ASP A 123 26.66 -36.53 34.81
C ASP A 123 25.19 -36.16 34.58
N ALA A 124 24.92 -35.36 33.56
CA ALA A 124 23.59 -34.84 33.27
C ALA A 124 22.55 -35.94 33.00
N SER A 125 22.91 -37.01 32.29
CA SER A 125 22.00 -38.15 32.07
C SER A 125 21.62 -38.84 33.38
N GLY A 126 22.57 -38.99 34.31
CA GLY A 126 22.32 -39.61 35.61
C GLY A 126 21.39 -38.77 36.49
N MET A 127 21.41 -37.44 36.31
CA MET A 127 20.47 -36.53 36.98
C MET A 127 19.05 -36.64 36.44
N ILE A 128 18.91 -36.81 35.12
CA ILE A 128 17.60 -37.04 34.49
C ILE A 128 16.95 -38.31 35.04
N ASP A 129 17.74 -39.37 35.29
CA ASP A 129 17.26 -40.63 35.87
C ASP A 129 16.70 -40.49 37.29
N GLN A 130 16.95 -39.37 37.97
CA GLN A 130 16.41 -39.10 39.32
C GLN A 130 15.10 -38.31 39.28
N ILE A 131 14.65 -37.85 38.11
CA ILE A 131 13.38 -37.11 37.96
C ILE A 131 12.23 -38.12 37.79
N ASP A 132 11.10 -37.86 38.45
CA ASP A 132 9.91 -38.71 38.34
C ASP A 132 9.45 -38.88 36.88
N THR A 133 9.04 -40.10 36.53
CA THR A 133 8.61 -40.47 35.16
C THR A 133 7.44 -39.64 34.63
N THR A 134 6.47 -39.28 35.47
CA THR A 134 5.31 -38.45 35.08
C THR A 134 5.75 -37.03 34.77
N MET A 135 6.71 -36.53 35.57
CA MET A 135 7.29 -35.21 35.37
C MET A 135 8.13 -35.16 34.09
N LEU A 136 8.98 -36.17 33.86
CA LEU A 136 9.72 -36.31 32.62
C LEU A 136 8.79 -36.35 31.41
N ALA A 137 7.70 -37.10 31.48
CA ALA A 137 6.71 -37.11 30.41
C ALA A 137 6.17 -35.69 30.11
N THR A 138 5.76 -34.94 31.13
CA THR A 138 5.21 -33.57 30.94
C THR A 138 6.24 -32.59 30.38
N ILE A 139 7.48 -32.65 30.90
CA ILE A 139 8.63 -31.85 30.42
C ILE A 139 8.89 -32.15 28.94
N GLU A 140 8.96 -33.43 28.58
CA GLU A 140 9.26 -33.86 27.22
C GLU A 140 8.12 -33.55 26.25
N GLN A 141 6.86 -33.68 26.66
CA GLN A 141 5.73 -33.27 25.85
C GLN A 141 5.75 -31.76 25.57
N THR A 142 6.23 -30.95 26.51
CA THR A 142 6.44 -29.50 26.30
C THR A 142 7.56 -29.23 25.31
N ILE A 143 8.68 -29.97 25.40
CA ILE A 143 9.77 -29.92 24.42
C ILE A 143 9.26 -30.29 23.02
N LEU A 144 8.50 -31.38 22.91
CA LEU A 144 7.90 -31.83 21.64
C LEU A 144 6.92 -30.79 21.09
N ALA A 145 6.09 -30.16 21.92
CA ALA A 145 5.15 -29.12 21.48
C ALA A 145 5.83 -27.89 20.85
N ASN A 146 7.04 -27.55 21.31
CA ASN A 146 7.82 -26.45 20.75
C ASN A 146 8.48 -26.83 19.41
N ASN A 147 8.68 -28.12 19.14
CA ASN A 147 9.24 -28.66 17.91
C ASN A 147 8.16 -28.85 16.81
N ARG A 148 7.53 -27.74 16.39
CA ARG A 148 6.38 -27.72 15.45
C ARG A 148 6.64 -28.33 14.06
N GLY A 149 7.90 -28.52 13.67
CA GLY A 149 8.29 -29.14 12.39
C GLY A 149 8.41 -30.67 12.43
N VAL A 150 8.28 -31.29 13.60
CA VAL A 150 8.45 -32.74 13.75
C VAL A 150 7.12 -33.44 13.54
N ASN A 151 7.01 -34.23 12.47
CA ASN A 151 5.86 -35.09 12.25
C ASN A 151 5.96 -36.34 13.15
N PHE A 152 5.41 -36.24 14.37
CA PHE A 152 5.46 -37.30 15.38
C PHE A 152 4.84 -38.63 14.91
N HIS A 153 3.95 -38.62 13.91
CA HIS A 153 3.37 -39.84 13.34
C HIS A 153 4.38 -40.69 12.56
N MET A 154 5.51 -40.11 12.11
CA MET A 154 6.54 -40.82 11.35
C MET A 154 7.76 -41.21 12.20
N ALA A 155 7.76 -40.89 13.50
CA ALA A 155 8.93 -41.07 14.35
C ALA A 155 9.00 -42.51 14.90
N SER A 156 10.17 -43.16 14.74
CA SER A 156 10.41 -44.53 15.24
C SER A 156 10.52 -44.53 16.77
N PRO A 157 9.79 -45.37 17.53
CA PRO A 157 9.89 -45.46 18.99
C PRO A 157 11.31 -45.79 19.51
N ASN A 158 12.16 -46.36 18.66
CA ASN A 158 13.50 -46.80 19.02
C ASN A 158 14.57 -45.73 18.76
N GLU A 159 14.24 -44.64 18.06
CA GLU A 159 15.13 -43.51 17.80
C GLU A 159 14.42 -42.21 18.19
N PRO A 160 14.72 -41.63 19.36
CA PRO A 160 14.03 -40.42 19.79
C PRO A 160 14.38 -39.23 18.92
N HIS A 161 13.40 -38.74 18.17
CA HIS A 161 13.42 -37.52 17.38
C HIS A 161 12.57 -36.46 18.09
N GLY A 162 12.93 -35.16 17.98
CA GLY A 162 12.20 -34.08 18.66
C GLY A 162 12.88 -33.48 19.88
N TYR A 163 14.21 -33.52 19.94
CA TYR A 163 15.01 -32.68 20.82
C TYR A 163 15.08 -31.24 20.25
N LEU A 164 15.28 -30.23 21.10
CA LEU A 164 15.17 -28.81 20.68
C LEU A 164 16.25 -28.36 19.69
N MET A 165 17.43 -28.97 19.74
CA MET A 165 18.47 -28.72 18.74
C MET A 165 18.25 -29.63 17.54
N SER A 166 18.45 -29.17 16.31
CA SER A 166 18.58 -30.14 15.21
C SER A 166 19.96 -30.80 15.27
N ARG A 167 20.14 -32.06 14.83
CA ARG A 167 21.52 -32.62 14.66
C ARG A 167 22.30 -31.89 13.56
N SER A 168 21.63 -31.10 12.72
CA SER A 168 22.21 -30.37 11.58
C SER A 168 22.62 -28.92 11.89
N THR A 169 22.35 -28.40 13.09
CA THR A 169 22.72 -27.02 13.48
C THR A 169 24.17 -26.88 13.94
N VAL A 170 25.07 -27.81 13.58
CA VAL A 170 26.52 -27.60 13.75
C VAL A 170 26.91 -26.40 12.90
N MET A 171 26.97 -25.22 13.52
CA MET A 171 27.34 -23.99 12.85
C MET A 171 28.81 -24.08 12.45
N SER A 172 29.09 -24.03 11.15
CA SER A 172 30.45 -23.86 10.65
C SER A 172 31.06 -22.59 11.26
N PRO A 173 32.32 -22.63 11.75
CA PRO A 173 33.00 -21.44 12.25
C PRO A 173 33.10 -20.42 11.12
N ARG A 174 32.31 -19.35 11.20
CA ARG A 174 32.44 -18.19 10.31
C ARG A 174 33.08 -17.05 11.05
N LYS A 175 33.78 -16.18 10.31
CA LYS A 175 34.32 -14.94 10.85
C LYS A 175 33.18 -14.09 11.40
N LEU A 176 33.07 -14.04 12.73
CA LEU A 176 32.23 -13.08 13.44
C LEU A 176 32.81 -11.68 13.26
N GLY A 177 31.93 -10.69 13.17
CA GLY A 177 32.33 -9.31 12.99
C GLY A 177 31.21 -8.38 13.39
N THR A 178 31.60 -7.17 13.76
CA THR A 178 30.66 -6.08 14.02
C THR A 178 29.92 -5.70 12.76
N CYS A 179 28.81 -5.00 12.95
CA CYS A 179 28.02 -4.47 11.87
C CYS A 179 28.85 -3.58 10.91
N SER A 180 29.82 -2.81 11.44
CA SER A 180 30.75 -1.99 10.65
C SER A 180 31.70 -2.81 9.78
N GLU A 181 32.05 -4.02 10.20
CA GLU A 181 32.97 -4.91 9.47
C GLU A 181 32.27 -5.77 8.42
N LEU A 182 31.02 -6.17 8.68
CA LEU A 182 30.25 -7.08 7.83
C LEU A 182 29.28 -6.36 6.88
N GLY A 183 28.86 -5.15 7.21
CA GLY A 183 27.69 -4.49 6.63
C GLY A 183 26.39 -4.97 7.29
N GLY A 184 25.38 -4.09 7.39
CA GLY A 184 24.19 -4.33 8.20
C GLY A 184 23.37 -5.56 7.77
N ASP A 185 23.16 -5.77 6.47
CA ASP A 185 22.36 -6.91 5.99
C ASP A 185 23.00 -8.27 6.29
N ARG A 186 24.29 -8.38 6.00
CA ARG A 186 25.07 -9.58 6.31
C ARG A 186 25.17 -9.81 7.81
N TRP A 187 25.29 -8.72 8.57
CA TRP A 187 25.29 -8.78 10.03
C TRP A 187 23.97 -9.35 10.57
N MET A 188 22.82 -8.90 10.05
CA MET A 188 21.49 -9.46 10.40
C MET A 188 21.40 -10.95 10.06
N GLU A 189 21.91 -11.38 8.91
CA GLU A 189 21.91 -12.80 8.51
C GLU A 189 22.75 -13.68 9.43
N GLU A 190 23.96 -13.26 9.78
CA GLU A 190 24.78 -14.02 10.73
C GLU A 190 24.14 -14.01 12.13
N ARG A 191 23.49 -12.92 12.52
CA ARG A 191 22.72 -12.81 13.77
C ARG A 191 21.57 -13.80 13.85
N ALA A 192 20.75 -13.93 12.79
CA ALA A 192 19.59 -14.83 12.77
C ALA A 192 19.94 -16.27 13.16
N ARG A 193 21.11 -16.75 12.73
CA ARG A 193 21.60 -18.10 13.01
C ARG A 193 21.83 -18.34 14.51
N TYR A 194 22.33 -17.33 15.22
CA TYR A 194 22.53 -17.40 16.67
C TYR A 194 21.25 -17.12 17.45
N VAL A 195 20.36 -16.25 16.94
CA VAL A 195 19.05 -15.98 17.53
C VAL A 195 18.23 -17.26 17.64
N GLU A 196 18.24 -18.10 16.61
CA GLU A 196 17.58 -19.41 16.64
C GLU A 196 18.11 -20.26 17.80
N LEU A 197 19.44 -20.35 17.94
CA LEU A 197 20.10 -21.13 18.97
C LEU A 197 19.84 -20.57 20.39
N ILE A 198 19.96 -19.25 20.57
CA ILE A 198 19.68 -18.58 21.85
C ILE A 198 18.23 -18.79 22.27
N SER A 199 17.29 -18.69 21.33
CA SER A 199 15.86 -18.91 21.60
C SER A 199 15.59 -20.34 22.08
N MET A 200 16.35 -21.34 21.62
CA MET A 200 16.24 -22.72 22.13
C MET A 200 16.65 -22.84 23.60
N PHE A 201 17.76 -22.18 23.99
CA PHE A 201 18.21 -22.14 25.38
C PHE A 201 17.17 -21.44 26.28
N GLU A 202 16.60 -20.32 25.82
CA GLU A 202 15.54 -19.61 26.56
C GLU A 202 14.27 -20.48 26.76
N VAL A 203 13.93 -21.32 25.77
CA VAL A 203 12.85 -22.31 25.90
C VAL A 203 13.22 -23.41 26.91
N MET A 204 14.43 -23.97 26.84
CA MET A 204 14.90 -24.96 27.82
C MET A 204 14.91 -24.41 29.24
N GLU A 205 15.40 -23.19 29.43
CA GLU A 205 15.42 -22.53 30.72
C GLU A 205 14.00 -22.46 31.29
N THR A 206 13.02 -22.05 30.47
CA THR A 206 11.61 -21.96 30.87
C THR A 206 11.07 -23.32 31.32
N VAL A 207 11.36 -24.39 30.56
CA VAL A 207 10.92 -25.75 30.87
C VAL A 207 11.56 -26.28 32.15
N LEU A 208 12.88 -26.12 32.31
CA LEU A 208 13.62 -26.58 33.50
C LEU A 208 13.26 -25.75 34.74
N SER A 209 12.96 -24.47 34.57
CA SER A 209 12.52 -23.59 35.66
C SER A 209 11.18 -24.05 36.24
N ALA A 210 10.25 -24.54 35.42
CA ALA A 210 9.00 -25.13 35.92
C ALA A 210 9.26 -26.33 36.86
N CYS A 211 10.29 -27.13 36.58
CA CYS A 211 10.67 -28.26 37.43
C CYS A 211 11.29 -27.82 38.77
N SER A 212 11.99 -26.69 38.79
CA SER A 212 12.66 -26.19 40.00
C SER A 212 11.72 -25.87 41.17
N TYR A 213 10.41 -25.70 40.90
CA TYR A 213 9.38 -25.42 41.91
C TYR A 213 8.91 -26.67 42.67
N LEU A 214 9.35 -27.89 42.30
CA LEU A 214 8.97 -29.11 43.00
C LEU A 214 9.97 -29.47 44.12
N PRO A 215 9.52 -29.71 45.37
CA PRO A 215 10.42 -29.93 46.52
C PRO A 215 11.46 -31.05 46.34
N ILE A 216 11.07 -32.19 45.74
CA ILE A 216 11.92 -33.39 45.63
C ILE A 216 12.80 -33.39 44.36
N ALA A 217 12.29 -32.84 43.25
CA ALA A 217 12.98 -32.82 41.96
C ALA A 217 13.79 -31.53 41.71
N SER A 218 13.61 -30.51 42.56
CA SER A 218 14.20 -29.17 42.40
C SER A 218 15.69 -29.23 42.11
N CYS A 219 16.44 -30.08 42.82
CA CYS A 219 17.89 -30.10 42.69
C CYS A 219 18.47 -30.79 41.46
N TYR A 220 17.80 -31.83 40.97
CA TYR A 220 18.18 -32.44 39.70
C TYR A 220 17.91 -31.49 38.54
N CYS A 221 16.76 -30.80 38.56
CA CYS A 221 16.43 -29.81 37.54
C CYS A 221 17.28 -28.54 37.63
N ASN A 222 17.62 -28.07 38.83
CA ASN A 222 18.54 -26.95 39.00
C ASN A 222 19.95 -27.31 38.51
N SER A 223 20.38 -28.55 38.68
CA SER A 223 21.66 -29.01 38.13
C SER A 223 21.64 -29.10 36.59
N MET A 224 20.54 -29.55 36.00
CA MET A 224 20.34 -29.49 34.55
C MET A 224 20.31 -28.05 34.03
N LYS A 225 19.60 -27.17 34.73
CA LYS A 225 19.55 -25.73 34.46
C LYS A 225 20.92 -25.08 34.58
N LEU A 226 21.76 -25.55 35.50
CA LEU A 226 23.14 -25.08 35.64
C LEU A 226 23.94 -25.35 34.35
N GLY A 227 23.96 -26.60 33.87
CA GLY A 227 24.66 -26.95 32.62
C GLY A 227 24.11 -26.23 31.39
N GLU A 228 22.79 -26.04 31.34
CA GLU A 228 22.11 -25.27 30.28
C GLU A 228 22.51 -23.79 30.30
N ASN A 229 22.42 -23.11 31.45
CA ASN A 229 22.85 -21.72 31.61
C ASN A 229 24.30 -21.52 31.16
N PHE A 230 25.20 -22.47 31.47
CA PHE A 230 26.59 -22.38 31.04
C PHE A 230 26.75 -22.53 29.54
N ALA A 231 26.10 -23.52 28.93
CA ALA A 231 26.09 -23.66 27.49
C ALA A 231 25.53 -22.38 26.82
N ALA A 232 24.46 -21.81 27.37
CA ALA A 232 23.86 -20.56 26.91
C ALA A 232 24.82 -19.36 27.04
N VAL A 233 25.56 -19.23 28.14
CA VAL A 233 26.59 -18.17 28.33
C VAL A 233 27.65 -18.24 27.24
N LEU A 234 28.15 -19.44 26.93
CA LEU A 234 29.17 -19.60 25.91
C LEU A 234 28.63 -19.28 24.50
N VAL A 235 27.36 -19.56 24.24
CA VAL A 235 26.69 -19.11 23.01
C VAL A 235 26.56 -17.59 22.98
N ARG A 236 26.17 -16.98 24.09
CA ARG A 236 26.04 -15.53 24.21
C ARG A 236 27.38 -14.83 24.00
N ILE A 237 28.50 -15.39 24.46
CA ILE A 237 29.84 -14.85 24.21
C ILE A 237 30.16 -14.76 22.71
N GLU A 238 29.82 -15.80 21.94
CA GLU A 238 30.03 -15.77 20.48
C GLU A 238 29.06 -14.77 19.82
N PHE A 239 27.82 -14.73 20.28
CA PHE A 239 26.81 -13.78 19.81
C PHE A 239 27.19 -12.32 20.09
N GLU A 240 27.78 -12.04 21.26
CA GLU A 240 28.23 -10.71 21.69
C GLU A 240 29.33 -10.14 20.78
N GLN A 241 30.06 -10.98 20.03
CA GLN A 241 30.98 -10.49 19.00
C GLN A 241 30.29 -9.76 17.86
N LEU A 242 29.01 -10.08 17.60
CA LEU A 242 28.16 -9.34 16.66
C LEU A 242 27.66 -8.03 17.28
N GLY A 243 27.52 -7.96 18.61
CA GLY A 243 26.91 -6.84 19.32
C GLY A 243 25.38 -6.97 19.43
N ASN A 244 24.78 -6.09 20.22
CA ASN A 244 23.35 -6.03 20.47
C ASN A 244 22.63 -5.24 19.37
N LEU A 245 21.37 -5.56 19.11
CA LEU A 245 20.51 -4.71 18.30
C LEU A 245 19.75 -3.79 19.26
N ASP A 246 20.08 -2.50 19.27
CA ASP A 246 19.47 -1.53 20.21
C ASP A 246 18.37 -0.69 19.58
N GLY A 247 18.31 -0.69 18.25
CA GLY A 247 17.38 0.16 17.53
C GLY A 247 17.48 0.01 16.02
N ILE A 248 16.48 0.55 15.34
CA ILE A 248 16.65 1.01 13.97
C ILE A 248 16.46 2.52 13.92
N THR A 249 17.10 3.16 12.95
CA THR A 249 16.89 4.56 12.60
C THR A 249 16.40 4.61 11.17
N ILE A 250 15.35 5.39 10.91
CA ILE A 250 14.84 5.63 9.56
C ILE A 250 15.04 7.10 9.24
N LYS A 251 15.67 7.38 8.11
CA LYS A 251 15.86 8.73 7.56
C LYS A 251 15.14 8.84 6.23
N ALA A 252 14.65 10.03 5.91
CA ALA A 252 14.07 10.29 4.60
C ALA A 252 14.99 11.19 3.78
N GLY A 253 15.20 10.85 2.51
CA GLY A 253 16.02 11.66 1.61
C GLY A 253 15.44 13.06 1.37
N THR A 254 14.13 13.20 1.38
CA THR A 254 13.41 14.48 1.24
C THR A 254 12.22 14.57 2.19
N GLY A 255 11.81 15.80 2.51
CA GLY A 255 10.59 16.08 3.27
C GLY A 255 10.67 15.84 4.78
N GLN A 256 11.80 15.40 5.34
CA GLN A 256 11.90 15.13 6.78
C GLN A 256 11.68 16.39 7.65
N GLU A 257 10.82 16.28 8.66
CA GLU A 257 10.64 17.29 9.70
C GLU A 257 11.34 16.89 11.00
N GLY A 258 12.09 17.83 11.58
CA GLY A 258 12.82 17.62 12.83
C GLY A 258 14.12 16.84 12.65
N ALA A 259 14.94 16.84 13.70
CA ALA A 259 16.15 16.04 13.72
C ALA A 259 15.78 14.55 13.89
N PRO A 260 16.45 13.61 13.19
CA PRO A 260 16.37 12.20 13.56
C PRO A 260 16.85 12.10 15.01
N THR A 261 15.97 11.66 15.91
CA THR A 261 16.39 11.41 17.30
C THR A 261 16.54 9.92 17.48
N ASP A 262 17.49 9.54 18.33
CA ASP A 262 17.80 8.14 18.64
C ASP A 262 16.68 7.44 19.42
N LYS A 263 15.61 8.17 19.77
CA LYS A 263 14.43 7.70 20.51
C LYS A 263 13.13 7.81 19.73
N LEU A 264 13.14 8.33 18.50
CA LEU A 264 11.90 8.54 17.75
C LEU A 264 11.39 7.20 17.20
N SER A 265 10.37 6.68 17.87
CA SER A 265 9.39 5.76 17.30
C SER A 265 8.55 6.41 16.19
N GLU A 266 8.83 7.64 15.77
CA GLU A 266 8.03 8.42 14.81
C GLU A 266 8.91 9.29 13.88
N LEU A 267 8.90 9.05 12.57
CA LEU A 267 9.48 9.95 11.56
C LEU A 267 8.36 10.78 10.93
N ARG A 268 8.48 12.11 10.94
CA ARG A 268 7.50 13.01 10.29
C ARG A 268 7.99 13.49 8.95
N LEU A 269 7.16 13.35 7.93
CA LEU A 269 7.42 13.88 6.59
C LEU A 269 6.43 15.01 6.26
N LYS A 270 6.95 16.10 5.69
CA LYS A 270 6.20 17.12 4.96
C LYS A 270 5.47 16.48 3.77
N GLU A 271 4.61 17.25 3.13
CA GLU A 271 4.03 16.91 1.84
C GLU A 271 5.16 16.63 0.82
N VAL A 272 5.35 15.36 0.46
CA VAL A 272 6.29 14.92 -0.59
C VAL A 272 5.59 13.94 -1.52
N GLU A 273 5.75 14.12 -2.83
CA GLU A 273 5.23 13.21 -3.87
C GLU A 273 5.89 11.83 -3.81
N SER A 274 7.20 11.81 -3.52
CA SER A 274 7.94 10.60 -3.21
C SER A 274 9.17 10.93 -2.34
N SER A 275 9.55 10.00 -1.48
CA SER A 275 10.77 10.11 -0.67
C SER A 275 11.42 8.73 -0.55
N LYS A 276 12.76 8.68 -0.62
CA LYS A 276 13.50 7.46 -0.36
C LYS A 276 13.78 7.37 1.13
N LEU A 277 13.26 6.34 1.78
CA LEU A 277 13.58 6.02 3.15
C LEU A 277 14.89 5.21 3.18
N GLU A 278 15.75 5.55 4.12
CA GLU A 278 16.98 4.83 4.43
C GLU A 278 16.89 4.32 5.85
N VAL A 279 17.00 3.00 6.02
CA VAL A 279 16.98 2.36 7.32
C VAL A 279 18.37 1.89 7.70
N SER A 280 18.73 2.12 8.96
CA SER A 280 19.98 1.65 9.55
C SER A 280 19.70 1.01 10.91
N ILE A 281 20.48 0.01 11.28
CA ILE A 281 20.47 -0.55 12.63
C ILE A 281 21.40 0.24 13.54
N LYS A 282 20.98 0.45 14.78
CA LYS A 282 21.84 0.89 15.88
C LYS A 282 22.33 -0.37 16.60
N ASN A 283 23.64 -0.51 16.64
CA ASN A 283 24.30 -1.66 17.24
C ASN A 283 25.28 -1.19 18.31
N THR A 284 25.14 -1.69 19.53
CA THR A 284 26.14 -1.55 20.57
C THR A 284 26.95 -2.83 20.67
N LYS A 285 28.27 -2.69 20.71
CA LYS A 285 29.15 -3.76 21.17
C LYS A 285 29.48 -3.54 22.62
N GLU A 286 28.97 -4.41 23.47
CA GLU A 286 29.43 -4.57 24.86
C GLU A 286 30.61 -5.56 24.84
N SER A 287 31.70 -5.24 25.53
CA SER A 287 32.86 -6.16 25.64
C SER A 287 32.51 -7.46 26.36
N LEU A 288 31.51 -7.41 27.25
CA LEU A 288 30.84 -8.53 27.93
C LEU A 288 29.43 -8.03 28.31
N SER A 289 28.37 -8.66 27.81
CA SER A 289 27.04 -8.10 28.02
C SER A 289 26.54 -8.27 29.45
N SER A 290 25.75 -7.29 29.92
CA SER A 290 25.03 -7.42 31.20
C SER A 290 24.19 -8.71 31.25
N SER A 291 23.57 -9.11 30.13
CA SER A 291 22.80 -10.36 30.05
C SER A 291 23.66 -11.61 30.21
N GLY A 292 24.89 -11.63 29.69
CA GLY A 292 25.82 -12.75 29.86
C GLY A 292 26.26 -12.89 31.32
N LEU A 293 26.61 -11.75 31.95
CA LEU A 293 26.97 -11.67 33.37
C LEU A 293 25.81 -12.09 34.28
N ASP A 294 24.59 -11.62 34.01
CA ASP A 294 23.38 -11.99 34.74
C ASP A 294 23.10 -13.50 34.64
N THR A 295 23.35 -14.11 33.49
CA THR A 295 23.16 -15.55 33.31
C THR A 295 24.09 -16.35 34.22
N ILE A 296 25.36 -15.93 34.37
CA ILE A 296 26.32 -16.57 35.30
C ILE A 296 25.91 -16.35 36.75
N ILE A 297 25.43 -15.14 37.10
CA ILE A 297 24.94 -14.85 38.44
C ILE A 297 23.74 -15.74 38.78
N ASN A 298 22.81 -15.91 37.84
CA ASN A 298 21.64 -16.79 37.98
C ASN A 298 22.07 -18.27 38.06
N ALA A 299 23.08 -18.67 37.29
CA ALA A 299 23.66 -20.01 37.36
C ALA A 299 24.24 -20.29 38.76
N ALA A 300 24.95 -19.34 39.36
CA ALA A 300 25.47 -19.49 40.72
C ALA A 300 24.38 -19.55 41.80
N ALA A 301 23.31 -18.76 41.66
CA ALA A 301 22.14 -18.85 42.53
C ALA A 301 21.48 -20.24 42.44
N THR A 302 21.37 -20.76 41.21
CA THR A 302 20.85 -22.11 40.95
C THR A 302 21.75 -23.18 41.59
N ALA A 303 23.06 -23.06 41.43
CA ALA A 303 24.05 -23.97 42.03
C ALA A 303 24.01 -23.99 43.56
N ALA A 304 23.84 -22.81 44.20
CA ALA A 304 23.77 -22.69 45.65
C ALA A 304 22.55 -23.41 46.26
N SER A 305 21.44 -23.54 45.51
CA SER A 305 20.25 -24.27 45.97
C SER A 305 20.47 -25.78 46.14
N CYS A 306 21.58 -26.32 45.59
CA CYS A 306 21.84 -27.76 45.49
C CYS A 306 23.22 -28.19 45.96
N SER A 307 23.79 -27.44 46.91
CA SER A 307 25.15 -27.62 47.44
C SER A 307 25.43 -28.97 48.11
N HIS A 308 24.41 -29.81 48.31
CA HIS A 308 24.53 -31.16 48.90
C HIS A 308 24.85 -32.26 47.87
N LEU A 309 24.75 -31.97 46.57
CA LEU A 309 25.09 -32.94 45.50
C LEU A 309 26.61 -32.97 45.28
N THR A 310 27.27 -34.06 45.70
CA THR A 310 28.72 -34.26 45.60
C THR A 310 29.23 -34.35 44.16
N VAL A 311 28.40 -34.83 43.22
CA VAL A 311 28.73 -35.05 41.80
C VAL A 311 29.08 -33.75 41.07
N VAL A 312 28.62 -32.59 41.55
CA VAL A 312 28.73 -31.29 40.85
C VAL A 312 29.66 -30.31 41.57
N SER A 313 30.27 -30.71 42.68
CA SER A 313 30.97 -29.79 43.61
C SER A 313 32.07 -28.94 42.97
N PRO A 314 32.96 -29.45 42.09
CA PRO A 314 34.00 -28.64 41.45
C PRO A 314 33.42 -27.59 40.48
N LEU A 315 32.38 -27.97 39.72
CA LEU A 315 31.67 -27.05 38.83
C LEU A 315 30.96 -25.98 39.65
N ILE A 316 30.18 -26.36 40.67
CA ILE A 316 29.47 -25.43 41.57
C ILE A 316 30.42 -24.37 42.15
N GLN A 317 31.57 -24.79 42.68
CA GLN A 317 32.52 -23.87 43.30
C GLN A 317 33.07 -22.86 42.27
N LEU A 318 33.50 -23.36 41.11
CA LEU A 318 34.05 -22.53 40.04
C LEU A 318 33.01 -21.52 39.51
N VAL A 319 31.75 -21.94 39.42
CA VAL A 319 30.62 -21.08 39.04
C VAL A 319 30.34 -20.00 40.08
N GLN A 320 30.39 -20.33 41.36
CA GLN A 320 30.17 -19.36 42.44
C GLN A 320 31.26 -18.28 42.46
N ASP A 321 32.52 -18.68 42.22
CA ASP A 321 33.63 -17.73 42.16
C ASP A 321 33.54 -16.83 40.93
N MET A 322 33.14 -17.40 39.79
CA MET A 322 32.82 -16.65 38.58
C MET A 322 31.69 -15.64 38.74
N ALA A 323 30.62 -15.96 39.47
CA ALA A 323 29.54 -15.02 39.74
C ALA A 323 29.97 -13.84 40.63
N LYS A 324 30.94 -14.03 41.53
CA LYS A 324 31.54 -12.92 42.30
C LYS A 324 32.38 -12.00 41.42
N LEU A 325 33.05 -12.56 40.42
CA LEU A 325 33.78 -11.78 39.42
C LEU A 325 32.82 -11.04 38.48
N ALA A 326 31.77 -11.70 38.00
CA ALA A 326 30.78 -11.13 37.09
C ALA A 326 30.18 -9.81 37.61
N LYS A 327 29.87 -9.74 38.91
CA LYS A 327 29.34 -8.53 39.58
C LYS A 327 30.29 -7.32 39.58
N ARG A 328 31.57 -7.53 39.25
CA ARG A 328 32.64 -6.53 39.29
C ARG A 328 33.22 -6.20 37.91
N VAL A 329 32.75 -6.86 36.85
CA VAL A 329 33.18 -6.59 35.47
C VAL A 329 32.61 -5.25 35.01
N ASN A 330 33.47 -4.37 34.50
CA ASN A 330 33.05 -3.11 33.90
C ASN A 330 32.70 -3.32 32.42
N VAL A 331 31.48 -2.98 32.04
CA VAL A 331 31.02 -3.07 30.65
C VAL A 331 31.45 -1.81 29.90
N THR A 332 32.20 -1.99 28.80
CA THR A 332 32.50 -0.91 27.86
C THR A 332 31.60 -1.04 26.64
N THR A 333 30.94 0.06 26.27
CA THR A 333 29.99 0.13 25.15
C THR A 333 30.60 0.89 23.98
N PHE A 334 30.54 0.31 22.79
CA PHE A 334 30.81 1.00 21.52
C PHE A 334 29.53 1.06 20.69
N GLU A 335 29.17 2.22 20.13
CA GLU A 335 28.02 2.37 19.25
C GLU A 335 28.44 2.42 17.78
N ALA A 336 27.75 1.63 16.96
CA ALA A 336 27.83 1.66 15.50
C ALA A 336 26.44 1.86 14.90
N THR A 337 26.39 2.44 13.70
CA THR A 337 25.18 2.53 12.89
C THR A 337 25.48 2.03 11.50
N CYS A 338 24.70 1.08 10.98
CA CYS A 338 24.91 0.55 9.63
C CYS A 338 23.61 0.47 8.83
N PRO A 339 23.65 0.76 7.53
CA PRO A 339 22.50 0.63 6.65
C PRO A 339 22.07 -0.82 6.50
N ILE A 340 20.76 -1.04 6.40
CA ILE A 340 20.14 -2.32 6.07
C ILE A 340 19.11 -2.14 4.93
N SER A 341 18.74 -3.24 4.28
CA SER A 341 17.64 -3.29 3.31
C SER A 341 16.29 -3.45 4.01
N PHE A 342 15.22 -2.98 3.35
CA PHE A 342 13.84 -3.11 3.84
C PHE A 342 13.36 -4.55 3.93
N GLU A 343 13.98 -5.48 3.18
CA GLU A 343 13.69 -6.91 3.26
C GLU A 343 14.00 -7.51 4.64
N LYS A 344 14.78 -6.83 5.48
CA LYS A 344 15.09 -7.24 6.85
C LYS A 344 14.05 -6.77 7.88
N LEU A 345 13.06 -5.99 7.44
CA LEU A 345 11.93 -5.52 8.26
C LEU A 345 10.66 -6.31 7.91
N ASP A 346 9.75 -6.43 8.86
CA ASP A 346 8.39 -6.88 8.58
C ASP A 346 7.66 -5.83 7.72
N GLU A 347 6.78 -6.29 6.83
CA GLU A 347 6.01 -5.41 5.95
C GLU A 347 5.30 -4.32 6.74
N PRO A 348 5.31 -3.07 6.24
CA PRO A 348 4.70 -1.98 6.96
C PRO A 348 3.22 -2.24 7.16
N LYS A 349 2.74 -2.17 8.40
CA LYS A 349 1.30 -2.17 8.66
C LYS A 349 0.72 -0.90 8.05
N ARG A 350 -0.09 -1.05 7.02
CA ARG A 350 -0.95 0.03 6.51
C ARG A 350 -1.94 0.37 7.64
N GLY A 351 -1.99 1.63 8.08
CA GLY A 351 -3.00 2.09 9.05
C GLY A 351 -4.44 1.85 8.54
N GLU A 352 -5.47 2.12 9.34
CA GLU A 352 -6.89 1.89 8.95
C GLU A 352 -7.29 2.59 7.63
N ASN A 353 -6.56 3.63 7.21
CA ASN A 353 -6.72 4.34 5.93
C ASN A 353 -5.58 4.06 4.91
N GLY A 354 -4.65 3.16 5.23
CA GLY A 354 -3.34 2.98 4.60
C GLY A 354 -3.32 2.33 3.20
N TRP A 355 -4.42 2.40 2.46
CA TRP A 355 -4.42 2.05 1.03
C TRP A 355 -3.73 3.12 0.16
N GLU A 356 -3.42 4.27 0.75
CA GLU A 356 -2.97 5.51 0.07
C GLU A 356 -1.45 5.71 0.02
N LEU A 357 -0.65 4.97 0.80
CA LEU A 357 0.82 5.12 0.85
C LEU A 357 1.49 3.78 0.50
N ASP A 358 2.14 3.74 -0.64
CA ASP A 358 2.85 2.56 -1.13
C ASP A 358 4.33 2.65 -0.77
N LEU A 359 4.92 1.53 -0.34
CA LEU A 359 6.35 1.39 -0.07
C LEU A 359 6.89 0.29 -0.97
N THR A 360 7.77 0.68 -1.88
CA THR A 360 8.47 -0.28 -2.73
C THR A 360 9.60 -0.96 -1.96
N GLY A 361 9.97 -2.19 -2.35
CA GLY A 361 11.03 -2.96 -1.68
C GLY A 361 12.42 -2.28 -1.65
N ASN A 362 12.66 -1.28 -2.49
CA ASN A 362 13.87 -0.44 -2.50
C ASN A 362 13.75 0.82 -1.62
N GLY A 363 12.71 0.93 -0.79
CA GLY A 363 12.55 1.98 0.22
C GLY A 363 11.90 3.28 -0.26
N PHE A 364 11.32 3.33 -1.47
CA PHE A 364 10.59 4.53 -1.91
C PHE A 364 9.17 4.49 -1.38
N ILE A 365 8.78 5.58 -0.71
CA ILE A 365 7.37 5.85 -0.43
C ILE A 365 6.78 6.68 -1.54
N SER A 366 5.56 6.36 -1.95
CA SER A 366 4.78 7.13 -2.90
C SER A 366 3.30 7.07 -2.54
N TRP A 367 2.54 8.09 -2.92
CA TRP A 367 1.10 8.09 -2.68
C TRP A 367 0.37 7.34 -3.81
N SER A 368 -0.48 6.39 -3.44
CA SER A 368 -1.43 5.78 -4.37
C SER A 368 -2.56 6.79 -4.65
N TRP A 369 -3.09 6.73 -5.87
CA TRP A 369 -3.95 7.78 -6.44
C TRP A 369 -5.36 7.86 -5.84
N PHE A 370 -5.59 8.32 -4.60
CA PHE A 370 -6.95 8.65 -4.14
C PHE A 370 -7.02 9.74 -3.04
N CYS A 371 -7.58 10.89 -3.42
CA CYS A 371 -8.65 11.69 -2.80
C CYS A 371 -8.94 11.83 -1.28
N TYR A 372 -8.26 11.19 -0.33
CA TYR A 372 -8.50 11.47 1.09
C TYR A 372 -7.24 11.89 1.85
N ALA A 373 -7.46 12.86 2.74
CA ALA A 373 -6.45 13.60 3.49
C ALA A 373 -6.40 13.11 4.94
N SER A 374 -6.08 11.82 5.13
CA SER A 374 -5.72 11.32 6.46
C SER A 374 -4.20 11.25 6.61
N PRO A 375 -3.64 11.52 7.81
CA PRO A 375 -2.26 11.21 8.09
C PRO A 375 -2.04 9.72 7.83
N ALA A 376 -1.10 9.40 6.95
CA ALA A 376 -0.73 8.02 6.65
C ALA A 376 0.43 7.62 7.56
N SER A 377 0.30 6.46 8.19
CA SER A 377 1.34 5.86 9.01
C SER A 377 1.82 4.55 8.37
N LEU A 378 3.15 4.37 8.29
CA LEU A 378 3.80 3.08 8.04
C LEU A 378 4.49 2.63 9.34
N TYR A 379 4.31 1.37 9.73
CA TYR A 379 4.94 0.83 10.93
C TYR A 379 5.96 -0.26 10.59
N PHE A 380 7.20 -0.08 11.02
CA PHE A 380 8.32 -0.98 10.78
C PHE A 380 8.75 -1.69 12.07
N LYS A 381 9.17 -2.95 11.95
CA LYS A 381 9.87 -3.69 13.01
C LYS A 381 10.89 -4.63 12.35
N PRO A 382 12.08 -4.88 12.95
CA PRO A 382 12.94 -5.95 12.47
C PRO A 382 12.20 -7.28 12.43
N LYS A 383 12.40 -8.09 11.38
CA LYS A 383 11.76 -9.42 11.32
C LYS A 383 12.12 -10.25 12.54
N SER A 384 11.16 -11.03 13.04
CA SER A 384 11.34 -11.80 14.27
C SER A 384 12.50 -12.81 14.21
N GLU A 385 12.89 -13.27 13.03
CA GLU A 385 14.05 -14.17 12.84
C GLU A 385 15.40 -13.54 13.24
N TYR A 386 15.47 -12.20 13.32
CA TYR A 386 16.68 -11.46 13.72
C TYR A 386 16.66 -11.04 15.20
N LEU A 387 15.58 -11.32 15.93
CA LEU A 387 15.36 -10.88 17.31
C LEU A 387 15.38 -12.09 18.25
N THR A 388 16.20 -12.05 19.30
CA THR A 388 16.06 -12.98 20.42
C THR A 388 14.67 -12.82 21.07
N LEU A 389 14.20 -13.79 21.86
CA LEU A 389 12.89 -13.67 22.52
C LEU A 389 12.83 -12.40 23.38
N LYS A 390 13.89 -12.13 24.16
CA LYS A 390 14.01 -10.91 24.99
C LYS A 390 13.99 -9.62 24.17
N GLU A 391 14.65 -9.58 23.03
CA GLU A 391 14.63 -8.40 22.15
C GLU A 391 13.28 -8.24 21.46
N SER A 392 12.66 -9.34 21.03
CA SER A 392 11.34 -9.30 20.41
C SER A 392 10.31 -8.64 21.33
N LEU A 393 10.42 -8.90 22.65
CA LEU A 393 9.65 -8.31 23.75
C LEU A 393 9.95 -6.81 23.99
N GLY A 394 11.18 -6.36 23.73
CA GLY A 394 11.61 -4.98 23.95
C GLY A 394 11.43 -4.06 22.74
N PHE A 395 11.41 -4.62 21.52
CA PHE A 395 11.30 -3.85 20.28
C PHE A 395 9.85 -3.43 19.98
N GLY A 396 9.59 -2.12 20.10
CA GLY A 396 8.37 -1.49 19.59
C GLY A 396 8.36 -1.35 18.07
N SER A 397 7.21 -0.97 17.51
CA SER A 397 7.11 -0.58 16.09
C SER A 397 7.59 0.86 15.89
N TYR A 398 8.35 1.08 14.83
CA TYR A 398 8.78 2.39 14.36
C TYR A 398 7.78 2.93 13.36
N GLU A 399 7.19 4.08 13.65
CA GLU A 399 6.19 4.72 12.83
C GLU A 399 6.82 5.77 11.90
N VAL A 400 6.39 5.81 10.64
CA VAL A 400 6.64 6.93 9.73
C VAL A 400 5.29 7.58 9.44
N LYS A 401 5.10 8.81 9.92
CA LYS A 401 3.91 9.62 9.67
C LYS A 401 4.16 10.60 8.54
N VAL A 402 3.35 10.51 7.50
CA VAL A 402 3.34 11.49 6.41
C VAL A 402 2.18 12.44 6.65
N LYS A 403 2.46 13.75 6.72
CA LYS A 403 1.40 14.76 6.82
C LYS A 403 0.54 14.76 5.56
N ASN A 404 -0.75 15.06 5.73
CA ASN A 404 -1.76 15.14 4.67
C ASN A 404 -1.23 15.79 3.39
N LYS A 405 -1.64 15.27 2.23
CA LYS A 405 -1.61 15.99 0.95
C LYS A 405 -2.97 16.68 0.77
N PRO A 406 -3.14 17.98 1.05
CA PRO A 406 -4.42 18.64 0.91
C PRO A 406 -4.48 19.25 -0.49
N VAL A 407 -4.49 18.39 -1.51
CA VAL A 407 -4.62 18.81 -2.90
C VAL A 407 -6.09 18.73 -3.28
N LEU A 408 -6.66 19.90 -3.57
CA LEU A 408 -7.90 19.97 -4.31
C LEU A 408 -7.59 19.40 -5.71
N TYR A 409 -8.17 18.27 -6.05
CA TYR A 409 -7.99 17.64 -7.34
C TYR A 409 -9.32 17.64 -8.07
N ALA A 410 -9.33 18.12 -9.30
CA ALA A 410 -10.46 18.02 -10.20
C ALA A 410 -9.92 17.51 -11.54
N SER A 411 -10.39 16.34 -11.98
CA SER A 411 -10.03 15.82 -13.29
C SER A 411 -11.08 16.20 -14.32
N GLY A 412 -10.60 16.40 -15.56
CA GLY A 412 -11.49 16.57 -16.69
C GLY A 412 -12.41 15.37 -16.88
N TYR A 413 -13.62 15.66 -17.37
CA TYR A 413 -14.61 14.65 -17.73
C TYR A 413 -14.00 13.60 -18.67
N SER A 414 -14.08 12.32 -18.29
CA SER A 414 -13.50 11.21 -19.07
C SER A 414 -14.16 10.99 -20.45
N GLY A 415 -15.24 11.73 -20.76
CA GLY A 415 -15.93 11.69 -22.05
C GLY A 415 -15.50 12.74 -23.07
N GLY A 416 -14.61 13.69 -22.72
CA GLY A 416 -14.00 14.66 -23.65
C GLY A 416 -14.92 15.73 -24.27
N GLU A 417 -16.23 15.46 -24.37
CA GLU A 417 -17.24 16.29 -25.04
C GLU A 417 -18.52 16.37 -24.20
N VAL A 418 -19.16 17.55 -24.15
CA VAL A 418 -20.46 17.79 -23.48
C VAL A 418 -21.37 18.56 -24.43
N ARG A 419 -22.62 18.12 -24.60
CA ARG A 419 -23.59 18.85 -25.42
C ARG A 419 -24.29 19.94 -24.63
N ILE A 420 -24.76 20.97 -25.35
CA ILE A 420 -25.64 21.99 -24.76
C ILE A 420 -26.87 21.30 -24.14
N GLY A 421 -27.09 21.53 -22.83
CA GLY A 421 -28.18 20.95 -22.06
C GLY A 421 -27.86 19.63 -21.32
N GLU A 422 -26.66 19.05 -21.50
CA GLU A 422 -26.23 17.85 -20.76
C GLU A 422 -25.63 18.18 -19.38
N LYS A 423 -25.74 17.24 -18.43
CA LYS A 423 -25.14 17.37 -17.10
C LYS A 423 -23.63 17.16 -17.16
N LEU A 424 -22.87 18.18 -16.76
CA LEU A 424 -21.42 18.08 -16.58
C LEU A 424 -21.10 17.47 -15.20
N LEU A 425 -20.44 16.31 -15.20
CA LEU A 425 -19.86 15.73 -13.99
C LEU A 425 -18.36 16.01 -13.99
N ILE A 426 -17.88 16.80 -13.04
CA ILE A 426 -16.44 16.98 -12.83
C ILE A 426 -16.04 16.06 -11.68
N PRO A 427 -15.44 14.90 -11.94
CA PRO A 427 -14.88 14.09 -10.87
C PRO A 427 -13.77 14.86 -10.16
N GLY A 428 -13.75 14.82 -8.84
CA GLY A 428 -12.75 15.50 -8.04
C GLY A 428 -12.92 15.26 -6.55
N CYS A 429 -11.96 15.72 -5.78
CA CYS A 429 -11.86 15.50 -4.33
C CYS A 429 -11.02 16.59 -3.66
N GLY A 430 -11.10 16.65 -2.32
CA GLY A 430 -10.53 17.74 -1.53
C GLY A 430 -11.48 18.93 -1.34
N TYR A 431 -12.77 18.76 -1.70
CA TYR A 431 -13.82 19.75 -1.44
C TYR A 431 -14.28 19.73 0.02
N THR A 432 -14.72 20.88 0.53
CA THR A 432 -15.39 20.96 1.83
C THR A 432 -16.70 20.16 1.77
N PRO A 433 -16.95 19.16 2.64
CA PRO A 433 -18.19 18.37 2.60
C PRO A 433 -19.44 19.24 2.72
N GLY A 434 -20.37 19.13 1.77
CA GLY A 434 -21.55 20.02 1.70
C GLY A 434 -21.24 21.48 1.35
N GLY A 435 -19.99 21.81 1.04
CA GLY A 435 -19.50 23.16 0.73
C GLY A 435 -19.72 23.57 -0.72
N SER A 436 -19.65 24.87 -0.97
CA SER A 436 -19.77 25.44 -2.32
C SER A 436 -18.48 25.31 -3.12
N VAL A 437 -18.61 24.95 -4.40
CA VAL A 437 -17.50 24.80 -5.36
C VAL A 437 -17.73 25.77 -6.52
N GLU A 438 -16.72 26.56 -6.85
CA GLU A 438 -16.71 27.50 -7.97
C GLU A 438 -15.97 26.90 -9.17
N LEU A 439 -16.59 26.97 -10.35
CA LEU A 439 -16.02 26.62 -11.64
C LEU A 439 -15.85 27.89 -12.46
N ARG A 440 -14.61 28.22 -12.82
CA ARG A 440 -14.28 29.30 -13.75
C ARG A 440 -13.99 28.71 -15.11
N ILE A 441 -14.83 29.02 -16.09
CA ILE A 441 -14.71 28.54 -17.47
C ILE A 441 -14.28 29.73 -18.33
N THR A 442 -13.09 29.64 -18.91
CA THR A 442 -12.53 30.70 -19.77
C THR A 442 -12.64 30.28 -21.23
N ASP A 443 -13.28 31.13 -22.03
CA ASP A 443 -13.34 30.94 -23.49
C ASP A 443 -12.15 31.68 -24.14
N PRO A 444 -11.23 30.95 -24.81
CA PRO A 444 -10.06 31.55 -25.42
C PRO A 444 -10.36 32.43 -26.64
N ARG A 445 -11.60 32.43 -27.17
CA ARG A 445 -11.98 33.13 -28.41
C ARG A 445 -12.84 34.38 -28.19
N SER A 446 -13.34 34.64 -26.98
CA SER A 446 -14.23 35.78 -26.66
C SER A 446 -13.54 36.89 -25.86
N ASP A 447 -12.35 37.31 -26.29
CA ASP A 447 -11.51 38.30 -25.59
C ASP A 447 -11.17 37.92 -24.13
N GLY A 448 -11.17 36.61 -23.82
CA GLY A 448 -10.86 36.10 -22.48
C GLY A 448 -12.00 36.27 -21.47
N LYS A 449 -13.26 36.36 -21.90
CA LYS A 449 -14.40 36.35 -20.97
C LYS A 449 -14.42 35.05 -20.17
N THR A 450 -14.47 35.20 -18.84
CA THR A 450 -14.60 34.09 -17.90
C THR A 450 -16.03 34.02 -17.36
N HIS A 451 -16.59 32.83 -17.36
CA HIS A 451 -17.87 32.53 -16.75
C HIS A 451 -17.67 31.80 -15.42
N VAL A 452 -18.44 32.19 -14.41
CA VAL A 452 -18.34 31.65 -13.06
C VAL A 452 -19.62 30.91 -12.73
N VAL A 453 -19.50 29.64 -12.36
CA VAL A 453 -20.61 28.77 -11.97
C VAL A 453 -20.33 28.24 -10.57
N THR A 454 -21.37 28.16 -9.73
CA THR A 454 -21.26 27.57 -8.40
C THR A 454 -22.11 26.31 -8.30
N THR A 455 -21.58 25.27 -7.68
CA THR A 455 -22.28 24.02 -7.34
C THR A 455 -21.96 23.63 -5.89
N THR A 456 -22.55 22.53 -5.40
CA THR A 456 -22.36 22.04 -4.02
C THR A 456 -21.75 20.65 -4.02
N ALA A 457 -20.71 20.46 -3.21
CA ALA A 457 -20.13 19.14 -2.97
C ALA A 457 -21.08 18.26 -2.15
N SER A 458 -21.04 16.95 -2.38
CA SER A 458 -21.75 15.93 -1.62
C SER A 458 -21.28 15.91 -0.16
N SER A 459 -21.99 15.14 0.67
CA SER A 459 -21.63 14.92 2.08
C SER A 459 -20.29 14.20 2.28
N VAL A 460 -19.69 13.64 1.21
CA VAL A 460 -18.36 13.00 1.24
C VAL A 460 -17.30 13.82 0.48
N GLY A 461 -17.61 15.08 0.11
CA GLY A 461 -16.66 15.95 -0.59
C GLY A 461 -16.41 15.54 -2.04
N SER A 462 -17.43 14.99 -2.72
CA SER A 462 -17.43 14.70 -4.17
C SER A 462 -18.49 15.54 -4.89
N LEU A 463 -18.33 15.91 -6.15
CA LEU A 463 -19.33 16.73 -6.84
C LEU A 463 -20.62 15.93 -7.14
N SER A 464 -21.77 16.43 -6.70
CA SER A 464 -23.08 15.88 -7.05
C SER A 464 -23.57 16.51 -8.37
N PRO A 465 -24.22 15.76 -9.29
CA PRO A 465 -24.73 16.35 -10.54
C PRO A 465 -25.90 17.30 -10.26
N GLY A 466 -25.63 18.61 -10.30
CA GLY A 466 -26.62 19.69 -10.14
C GLY A 466 -26.65 20.56 -11.39
N GLU A 467 -27.85 20.90 -11.85
CA GLU A 467 -28.19 21.46 -13.17
C GLU A 467 -27.37 22.68 -13.56
N LEU A 468 -26.33 22.44 -14.35
CA LEU A 468 -25.70 23.47 -15.17
C LEU A 468 -26.63 23.79 -16.35
N ASN A 469 -27.72 24.49 -16.09
CA ASN A 469 -28.55 25.07 -17.14
C ASN A 469 -27.90 26.37 -17.62
N TYR A 470 -26.69 26.24 -18.16
CA TYR A 470 -26.00 27.36 -18.77
C TYR A 470 -26.46 27.46 -20.22
N ASN A 471 -27.38 28.39 -20.48
CA ASN A 471 -27.64 28.84 -21.84
C ASN A 471 -26.37 29.51 -22.33
N PHE A 472 -25.52 28.76 -23.05
CA PHE A 472 -24.57 29.38 -23.94
C PHE A 472 -25.38 30.31 -24.85
N ILE A 473 -25.28 31.62 -24.65
CA ILE A 473 -25.55 32.54 -25.73
C ILE A 473 -24.37 32.30 -26.67
N PRO A 474 -24.56 31.72 -27.87
CA PRO A 474 -23.44 31.45 -28.74
C PRO A 474 -22.74 32.79 -28.99
N VAL A 475 -21.53 32.94 -28.47
CA VAL A 475 -20.64 34.00 -28.92
C VAL A 475 -20.27 33.60 -30.35
N LYS A 476 -20.46 34.52 -31.31
CA LYS A 476 -20.06 34.41 -32.73
C LYS A 476 -18.90 33.44 -32.90
N GLY A 477 -19.12 32.22 -33.39
CA GLY A 477 -17.99 31.29 -33.57
C GLY A 477 -18.18 29.80 -33.35
N THR A 478 -19.21 29.35 -32.63
CA THR A 478 -19.06 28.15 -31.81
C THR A 478 -20.10 27.04 -32.06
N HIS A 479 -20.00 26.34 -33.19
CA HIS A 479 -20.48 24.95 -33.28
C HIS A 479 -19.42 24.00 -33.89
N ARG A 480 -18.13 24.35 -33.69
CA ARG A 480 -17.02 23.38 -33.71
C ARG A 480 -16.58 23.11 -32.27
N ALA A 481 -16.19 21.88 -31.97
CA ALA A 481 -15.50 21.47 -30.76
C ALA A 481 -14.53 22.58 -30.29
N THR A 482 -14.92 23.32 -29.26
CA THR A 482 -14.12 24.44 -28.72
C THR A 482 -13.66 24.07 -27.33
N LYS A 483 -12.34 24.11 -27.17
CA LYS A 483 -11.63 23.74 -25.95
C LYS A 483 -11.68 24.93 -24.97
N HIS A 484 -12.35 24.76 -23.85
CA HIS A 484 -12.44 25.75 -22.78
C HIS A 484 -11.54 25.33 -21.62
N GLU A 485 -10.84 26.29 -21.02
CA GLU A 485 -10.03 26.07 -19.82
C GLU A 485 -10.91 26.18 -18.59
N VAL A 486 -10.83 25.21 -17.68
CA VAL A 486 -11.64 25.14 -16.47
C VAL A 486 -10.74 25.17 -15.24
N GLN A 487 -10.93 26.18 -14.40
CA GLN A 487 -10.31 26.28 -13.08
C GLN A 487 -11.36 26.01 -11.99
N VAL A 488 -11.02 25.13 -11.06
CA VAL A 488 -11.91 24.72 -9.96
C VAL A 488 -11.42 25.29 -8.63
N THR A 489 -12.33 25.86 -7.85
CA THR A 489 -12.05 26.43 -6.52
C THR A 489 -13.05 25.91 -5.49
N ASP A 490 -12.56 25.39 -4.36
CA ASP A 490 -13.41 25.09 -3.20
C ASP A 490 -13.60 26.36 -2.37
N LEU A 491 -14.82 26.89 -2.28
CA LEU A 491 -15.07 28.16 -1.61
C LEU A 491 -15.03 28.04 -0.08
N GLY A 492 -15.21 26.83 0.47
CA GLY A 492 -15.10 26.59 1.91
C GLY A 492 -13.66 26.71 2.43
N SER A 493 -12.70 26.14 1.69
CA SER A 493 -11.26 26.18 2.04
C SER A 493 -10.48 27.30 1.34
N GLY A 494 -11.03 27.89 0.27
CA GLY A 494 -10.37 28.90 -0.57
C GLY A 494 -9.28 28.33 -1.50
N LYS A 495 -9.15 27.00 -1.60
CA LYS A 495 -8.12 26.35 -2.43
C LYS A 495 -8.55 26.21 -3.89
N LYS A 496 -7.57 26.24 -4.79
CA LYS A 496 -7.74 25.99 -6.23
C LYS A 496 -7.20 24.60 -6.59
N ALA A 497 -7.80 23.96 -7.58
CA ALA A 497 -7.28 22.71 -8.12
C ALA A 497 -5.92 22.95 -8.78
N GLU A 498 -4.96 22.03 -8.58
CA GLU A 498 -3.59 22.18 -9.09
C GLU A 498 -3.52 22.16 -10.63
N GLU A 499 -4.39 21.38 -11.26
CA GLU A 499 -4.45 21.24 -12.71
C GLU A 499 -5.73 21.87 -13.27
N GLU A 500 -5.55 22.69 -14.30
CA GLU A 500 -6.63 23.13 -15.16
C GLU A 500 -6.88 22.07 -16.23
N PHE A 501 -8.15 21.81 -16.52
CA PHE A 501 -8.53 20.83 -17.53
C PHE A 501 -9.37 21.48 -18.62
N ASN A 502 -9.52 20.75 -19.72
CA ASN A 502 -10.16 21.24 -20.92
C ASN A 502 -11.53 20.60 -21.12
N LEU A 503 -12.51 21.42 -21.53
CA LEU A 503 -13.87 20.98 -21.85
C LEU A 503 -14.20 21.30 -23.31
N THR A 504 -14.68 20.31 -24.07
CA THR A 504 -15.17 20.50 -25.44
C THR A 504 -16.70 20.54 -25.46
N ILE A 505 -17.29 21.55 -26.10
CA ILE A 505 -18.76 21.69 -26.21
C ILE A 505 -19.21 21.47 -27.66
N LEU A 506 -20.28 20.68 -27.86
CA LEU A 506 -20.87 20.34 -29.18
C LEU A 506 -22.23 21.01 -29.42
N GLY A 507 -22.53 21.38 -30.67
CA GLY A 507 -23.83 21.90 -31.13
C GLY A 507 -24.96 20.86 -31.12
N ASP A 508 -26.21 21.31 -31.25
CA ASP A 508 -27.42 20.50 -31.01
C ASP A 508 -28.04 19.87 -32.28
N ARG A 509 -27.75 20.39 -33.49
CA ARG A 509 -28.39 19.98 -34.74
C ARG A 509 -27.53 19.17 -35.70
N PHE A 510 -26.30 19.61 -35.96
CA PHE A 510 -25.44 18.98 -36.96
C PHE A 510 -24.34 18.14 -36.29
N ARG A 511 -24.06 16.97 -36.87
CA ARG A 511 -22.96 16.10 -36.47
C ARG A 511 -22.01 15.92 -37.65
N ASP A 512 -20.74 16.24 -37.46
CA ASP A 512 -19.69 15.91 -38.44
C ASP A 512 -19.43 14.40 -38.42
N ASN A 513 -19.49 13.75 -39.59
CA ASN A 513 -19.22 12.31 -39.73
C ASN A 513 -17.72 12.00 -39.93
N GLY A 514 -16.86 13.03 -40.04
CA GLY A 514 -15.42 12.88 -40.24
C GLY A 514 -14.99 12.48 -41.66
N ASP A 515 -15.95 12.33 -42.57
CA ASP A 515 -15.75 11.96 -43.98
C ASP A 515 -16.00 13.13 -44.96
N GLY A 516 -16.14 14.36 -44.44
CA GLY A 516 -16.53 15.53 -45.21
C GLY A 516 -18.05 15.68 -45.39
N SER A 517 -18.85 14.90 -44.67
CA SER A 517 -20.31 15.04 -44.57
C SER A 517 -20.79 15.43 -43.18
N MET A 518 -21.88 16.18 -43.13
CA MET A 518 -22.56 16.65 -41.91
C MET A 518 -23.95 16.02 -41.85
N TRP A 519 -24.25 15.27 -40.81
CA TRP A 519 -25.58 14.72 -40.54
C TRP A 519 -26.45 15.76 -39.81
N ASP A 520 -27.53 16.21 -40.45
CA ASP A 520 -28.57 17.04 -39.84
C ASP A 520 -29.55 16.14 -39.09
N MET A 521 -29.45 16.12 -37.76
CA MET A 521 -30.26 15.25 -36.91
C MET A 521 -31.73 15.68 -36.84
N LYS A 522 -32.08 16.92 -37.24
CA LYS A 522 -33.48 17.38 -37.27
C LYS A 522 -34.22 16.91 -38.52
N THR A 523 -33.56 16.96 -39.67
CA THR A 523 -34.16 16.60 -40.97
C THR A 523 -33.83 15.17 -41.39
N ASN A 524 -32.89 14.53 -40.70
CA ASN A 524 -32.29 13.25 -41.08
C ASN A 524 -31.68 13.27 -42.50
N LEU A 525 -31.16 14.42 -42.91
CA LEU A 525 -30.44 14.60 -44.17
C LEU A 525 -28.94 14.62 -43.89
N VAL A 526 -28.15 14.25 -44.91
CA VAL A 526 -26.69 14.38 -44.86
C VAL A 526 -26.29 15.39 -45.92
N TRP A 527 -25.59 16.43 -45.48
CA TRP A 527 -25.14 17.55 -46.29
C TRP A 527 -23.63 17.48 -46.49
N MET A 528 -23.15 17.91 -47.65
CA MET A 528 -21.71 18.04 -47.85
C MET A 528 -21.18 19.19 -46.99
N GLN A 529 -20.08 18.96 -46.26
CA GLN A 529 -19.49 20.00 -45.39
C GLN A 529 -19.05 21.21 -46.23
N LYS A 530 -18.54 20.98 -47.43
CA LYS A 530 -18.23 22.02 -48.42
C LYS A 530 -19.45 22.26 -49.32
N SER A 531 -20.06 23.44 -49.20
CA SER A 531 -21.25 23.83 -49.96
C SER A 531 -21.03 24.02 -51.47
N ASN A 532 -19.79 23.94 -51.95
CA ASN A 532 -19.45 24.14 -53.36
C ASN A 532 -19.32 22.79 -54.11
N GLY A 533 -20.45 22.09 -54.27
CA GLY A 533 -20.49 20.72 -54.81
C GLY A 533 -20.00 20.58 -56.25
N CYS A 534 -20.08 21.64 -57.05
CA CYS A 534 -19.69 21.65 -58.47
C CYS A 534 -18.44 22.46 -58.77
N ASN A 535 -17.68 22.85 -57.73
CA ASN A 535 -16.47 23.67 -57.83
C ASN A 535 -16.66 25.02 -58.55
N GLY A 536 -17.84 25.62 -58.41
CA GLY A 536 -18.23 26.89 -59.01
C GLY A 536 -19.74 27.03 -59.10
N VAL A 537 -20.19 28.18 -59.59
CA VAL A 537 -21.58 28.39 -59.99
C VAL A 537 -21.85 27.73 -61.34
N VAL A 538 -23.03 27.16 -61.52
CA VAL A 538 -23.42 26.41 -62.72
C VAL A 538 -24.86 26.69 -63.11
N THR A 539 -25.22 26.42 -64.37
CA THR A 539 -26.62 26.45 -64.81
C THR A 539 -27.42 25.32 -64.16
N TRP A 540 -28.76 25.48 -64.10
CA TRP A 540 -29.64 24.48 -63.48
C TRP A 540 -29.58 23.11 -64.16
N GLU A 541 -29.42 23.08 -65.49
CA GLU A 541 -29.21 21.84 -66.24
C GLU A 541 -27.93 21.11 -65.79
N LYS A 542 -26.85 21.87 -65.57
CA LYS A 542 -25.57 21.32 -65.12
C LYS A 542 -25.63 20.91 -63.64
N ALA A 543 -26.40 21.63 -62.82
CA ALA A 543 -26.53 21.40 -61.38
C ALA A 543 -26.94 19.95 -61.04
N ASN A 544 -27.79 19.33 -61.86
CA ASN A 544 -28.25 17.95 -61.67
C ASN A 544 -27.19 16.88 -62.02
N THR A 545 -26.11 17.24 -62.72
CA THR A 545 -25.12 16.27 -63.23
C THR A 545 -23.71 16.46 -62.66
N CYS A 546 -23.42 17.60 -62.03
CA CYS A 546 -22.08 17.92 -61.53
C CYS A 546 -21.82 17.48 -60.08
N VAL A 547 -22.83 17.01 -59.36
CA VAL A 547 -22.68 16.50 -57.99
C VAL A 547 -21.92 15.16 -57.94
N PRO A 548 -21.10 14.90 -56.90
CA PRO A 548 -20.38 13.64 -56.77
C PRO A 548 -21.32 12.43 -56.63
N SER A 549 -20.84 11.24 -56.99
CA SER A 549 -21.60 9.99 -56.86
C SER A 549 -22.11 9.78 -55.42
N GLY A 550 -23.38 9.39 -55.27
CA GLY A 550 -24.03 9.23 -53.98
C GLY A 550 -24.63 10.52 -53.39
N TRP A 551 -24.49 11.65 -54.09
CA TRP A 551 -25.12 12.93 -53.74
C TRP A 551 -26.11 13.37 -54.82
N ARG A 552 -27.04 14.25 -54.45
CA ARG A 552 -28.00 14.86 -55.37
C ARG A 552 -28.18 16.35 -55.08
N LEU A 553 -28.78 17.04 -56.05
CA LEU A 553 -29.29 18.40 -55.85
C LEU A 553 -30.49 18.34 -54.86
N PRO A 554 -30.54 19.21 -53.82
CA PRO A 554 -31.62 19.23 -52.86
C PRO A 554 -32.92 19.71 -53.52
N THR A 555 -34.06 19.27 -53.01
CA THR A 555 -35.35 19.90 -53.31
C THR A 555 -35.44 21.26 -52.61
N ILE A 556 -36.37 22.12 -53.03
CA ILE A 556 -36.56 23.41 -52.35
C ILE A 556 -36.94 23.22 -50.88
N GLN A 557 -37.70 22.18 -50.55
CA GLN A 557 -38.05 21.83 -49.17
C GLN A 557 -36.81 21.56 -48.32
N GLU A 558 -35.87 20.77 -48.85
CA GLU A 558 -34.64 20.41 -48.14
C GLU A 558 -33.72 21.62 -47.99
N LEU A 559 -33.51 22.39 -49.06
CA LEU A 559 -32.68 23.58 -49.02
C LEU A 559 -33.25 24.66 -48.10
N TYR A 560 -34.58 24.82 -48.09
CA TYR A 560 -35.29 25.71 -47.16
C TYR A 560 -35.18 25.22 -45.71
N SER A 561 -35.26 23.92 -45.46
CA SER A 561 -35.08 23.35 -44.12
C SER A 561 -33.65 23.54 -43.58
N LEU A 562 -32.64 23.57 -44.45
CA LEU A 562 -31.26 23.89 -44.08
C LEU A 562 -31.13 25.37 -43.67
N CYS A 563 -31.84 26.26 -44.36
CA CYS A 563 -31.88 27.70 -44.11
C CYS A 563 -32.54 28.09 -42.76
N ARG A 564 -33.42 27.23 -42.24
CA ARG A 564 -34.15 27.45 -40.97
C ARG A 564 -33.51 26.72 -39.82
N THR A 565 -33.29 27.37 -38.68
CA THR A 565 -32.68 26.76 -37.48
C THR A 565 -33.52 25.61 -36.87
N ASP A 566 -34.84 25.64 -37.08
CA ASP A 566 -35.76 24.60 -36.60
C ASP A 566 -35.87 23.38 -37.53
N GLY A 567 -35.33 23.46 -38.75
CA GLY A 567 -35.40 22.38 -39.74
C GLY A 567 -36.79 22.14 -40.35
N THR A 568 -37.78 23.01 -40.11
CA THR A 568 -39.12 22.86 -40.69
C THR A 568 -39.23 23.50 -42.07
N THR A 569 -40.34 23.29 -42.78
CA THR A 569 -40.68 23.97 -44.04
C THR A 569 -41.79 25.00 -43.88
N THR A 570 -42.04 25.45 -42.64
CA THR A 570 -43.11 26.40 -42.32
C THR A 570 -42.99 27.67 -43.16
N GLY A 571 -44.08 28.06 -43.84
CA GLY A 571 -44.18 29.25 -44.68
C GLY A 571 -43.73 29.08 -46.13
N LEU A 572 -43.07 27.96 -46.47
CA LEU A 572 -42.62 27.69 -47.85
C LEU A 572 -43.80 27.46 -48.81
N ASP A 573 -44.87 26.82 -48.34
CA ASP A 573 -46.07 26.52 -49.11
C ASP A 573 -46.74 27.79 -49.66
N VAL A 574 -46.74 28.87 -48.89
CA VAL A 574 -47.28 30.17 -49.32
C VAL A 574 -46.41 30.77 -50.44
N MET A 575 -45.09 30.63 -50.36
CA MET A 575 -44.17 31.12 -51.39
C MET A 575 -44.30 30.34 -52.71
N LEU A 576 -44.38 29.00 -52.63
CA LEU A 576 -44.45 28.13 -53.81
C LEU A 576 -45.75 28.27 -54.59
N ASN A 577 -46.83 28.69 -53.92
CA ASN A 577 -48.16 28.82 -54.51
C ASN A 577 -48.60 30.29 -54.71
N TYR A 578 -47.67 31.24 -54.64
CA TYR A 578 -48.00 32.65 -54.82
C TYR A 578 -48.49 32.92 -56.26
N ASP A 579 -49.71 33.43 -56.38
CA ASP A 579 -50.35 33.72 -57.67
C ASP A 579 -49.96 35.13 -58.14
N TRP A 580 -48.99 35.19 -59.06
CA TRP A 580 -48.53 36.46 -59.66
C TRP A 580 -49.60 37.16 -60.52
N SER A 581 -50.70 36.48 -60.83
CA SER A 581 -51.79 37.00 -61.67
C SER A 581 -53.00 37.50 -60.87
N ALA A 582 -52.99 37.37 -59.55
CA ALA A 582 -54.09 37.82 -58.70
C ALA A 582 -54.22 39.36 -58.69
N PRO A 583 -55.45 39.91 -58.69
CA PRO A 583 -55.69 41.36 -58.66
C PRO A 583 -55.35 41.99 -57.31
N ASP A 584 -54.92 43.25 -57.33
CA ASP A 584 -54.52 43.99 -56.13
C ASP A 584 -55.66 44.26 -55.14
N PRO A 585 -55.41 44.21 -53.81
CA PRO A 585 -54.11 43.93 -53.19
C PRO A 585 -53.81 42.43 -53.11
N ASN A 586 -52.69 42.01 -53.69
CA ASN A 586 -52.15 40.67 -53.56
C ASN A 586 -51.11 40.63 -52.42
N PRO A 587 -51.39 40.02 -51.25
CA PRO A 587 -50.47 40.03 -50.12
C PRO A 587 -49.24 39.17 -50.39
N GLU A 588 -48.07 39.82 -50.52
CA GLU A 588 -46.81 39.11 -50.74
C GLU A 588 -46.39 38.30 -49.50
N PRO A 589 -45.96 37.03 -49.68
CA PRO A 589 -45.34 36.27 -48.61
C PRO A 589 -43.98 36.89 -48.24
N SER A 590 -43.51 36.65 -47.01
CA SER A 590 -42.11 36.90 -46.68
C SER A 590 -41.24 35.99 -47.53
N TRP A 591 -40.48 36.53 -48.48
CA TRP A 591 -39.53 35.78 -49.31
C TRP A 591 -38.27 35.30 -48.57
N TYR A 592 -38.30 35.21 -47.23
CA TYR A 592 -37.20 34.75 -46.40
C TYR A 592 -37.56 33.50 -45.62
N CYS A 593 -36.64 32.54 -45.57
CA CYS A 593 -36.86 31.26 -44.89
C CYS A 593 -37.13 31.42 -43.39
N ASN A 594 -36.63 32.49 -42.76
CA ASN A 594 -36.84 32.81 -41.34
C ASN A 594 -37.90 33.90 -41.12
N GLY A 595 -38.70 34.27 -42.13
CA GLY A 595 -39.67 35.37 -42.04
C GLY A 595 -39.05 36.78 -42.13
N THR A 596 -37.74 36.89 -41.88
CA THR A 596 -36.93 38.11 -42.01
C THR A 596 -35.53 37.75 -42.53
N PRO A 597 -34.78 38.71 -43.09
CA PRO A 597 -33.38 38.48 -43.47
C PRO A 597 -32.53 38.03 -42.28
N VAL A 598 -31.72 36.98 -42.48
CA VAL A 598 -30.76 36.45 -41.49
C VAL A 598 -29.48 36.02 -42.21
N ASP A 599 -28.29 36.21 -41.61
CA ASP A 599 -27.02 35.70 -42.16
C ASP A 599 -26.93 34.18 -42.01
N VAL A 600 -27.56 33.45 -42.93
CA VAL A 600 -27.65 31.98 -42.91
C VAL A 600 -26.27 31.34 -43.11
N ARG A 601 -25.40 31.98 -43.90
CA ARG A 601 -24.02 31.56 -44.09
C ARG A 601 -23.28 31.59 -42.75
N GLU A 602 -23.40 32.66 -41.97
CA GLU A 602 -22.76 32.76 -40.65
C GLU A 602 -23.29 31.66 -39.71
N LEU A 603 -24.60 31.40 -39.69
CA LEU A 603 -25.20 30.32 -38.90
C LEU A 603 -24.61 28.94 -39.26
N LEU A 604 -24.64 28.57 -40.54
CA LEU A 604 -24.17 27.27 -41.00
C LEU A 604 -22.64 27.15 -40.98
N TYR A 605 -21.92 28.25 -41.20
CA TYR A 605 -20.48 28.30 -41.02
C TYR A 605 -20.09 27.91 -39.60
N TYR A 606 -20.84 28.39 -38.60
CA TYR A 606 -20.56 28.03 -37.22
C TYR A 606 -20.85 26.56 -36.93
N GLU A 607 -21.86 25.96 -37.56
CA GLU A 607 -22.18 24.52 -37.55
C GLU A 607 -21.13 23.62 -38.24
N GLY A 608 -20.04 24.20 -38.74
CA GLY A 608 -18.91 23.48 -39.29
C GLY A 608 -18.93 23.32 -40.81
N PHE A 609 -19.85 24.01 -41.51
CA PHE A 609 -19.89 24.02 -42.98
C PHE A 609 -18.94 25.07 -43.59
N ASP A 610 -18.39 24.80 -44.79
CA ASP A 610 -17.76 25.80 -45.67
C ASP A 610 -18.82 26.34 -46.64
N VAL A 611 -19.49 27.42 -46.23
CA VAL A 611 -20.65 28.02 -46.91
C VAL A 611 -20.25 29.28 -47.69
N ARG A 612 -20.80 29.44 -48.89
CA ARG A 612 -20.67 30.67 -49.69
C ARG A 612 -21.90 31.55 -49.50
N SER A 613 -21.70 32.86 -49.37
CA SER A 613 -22.79 33.86 -49.35
C SER A 613 -23.33 34.06 -50.76
N TYR A 614 -24.19 33.17 -51.24
CA TYR A 614 -24.72 33.22 -52.60
C TYR A 614 -26.00 32.41 -52.73
N HIS A 615 -26.63 32.47 -53.90
CA HIS A 615 -27.76 31.63 -54.30
C HIS A 615 -27.33 30.16 -54.51
N TYR A 616 -28.21 29.26 -54.10
CA TYR A 616 -28.07 27.82 -54.26
C TYR A 616 -29.27 27.24 -54.99
N TRP A 617 -29.00 26.44 -56.02
CA TRP A 617 -30.03 25.75 -56.78
C TRP A 617 -30.74 24.67 -55.95
N SER A 618 -32.05 24.58 -56.14
CA SER A 618 -32.82 23.37 -55.85
C SER A 618 -33.17 22.61 -57.13
N SER A 619 -33.55 21.34 -56.99
CA SER A 619 -34.10 20.51 -58.06
C SER A 619 -35.56 20.81 -58.39
N THR A 620 -36.17 21.78 -57.70
CA THR A 620 -37.59 22.10 -57.87
C THR A 620 -37.79 23.16 -58.96
N THR A 621 -38.48 22.78 -60.03
CA THR A 621 -38.90 23.71 -61.11
C THR A 621 -40.06 24.58 -60.64
N GLY A 622 -40.11 25.84 -61.09
CA GLY A 622 -41.24 26.74 -60.85
C GLY A 622 -42.53 26.21 -61.49
N ALA A 623 -43.60 26.04 -60.70
CA ALA A 623 -44.87 25.53 -61.20
C ALA A 623 -45.55 26.52 -62.16
N SER A 624 -45.45 27.82 -61.87
CA SER A 624 -46.01 28.90 -62.69
C SER A 624 -45.17 29.23 -63.92
N HIS A 625 -43.85 29.02 -63.85
CA HIS A 625 -42.90 29.27 -64.94
C HIS A 625 -41.90 28.11 -65.03
N THR A 626 -42.13 27.19 -65.97
CA THR A 626 -41.29 25.98 -66.10
C THR A 626 -39.86 26.26 -66.61
N SER A 627 -39.63 27.48 -67.11
CA SER A 627 -38.29 28.02 -67.45
C SER A 627 -37.43 28.31 -66.22
N ASP A 628 -38.03 28.34 -65.04
CA ASP A 628 -37.40 28.80 -63.81
C ASP A 628 -37.23 27.65 -62.81
N ALA A 629 -36.32 27.82 -61.87
CA ALA A 629 -36.09 26.91 -60.76
C ALA A 629 -35.98 27.67 -59.44
N TRP A 630 -36.42 27.02 -58.37
CA TRP A 630 -36.34 27.59 -57.04
C TRP A 630 -34.93 27.49 -56.47
N GLY A 631 -34.55 28.47 -55.65
CA GLY A 631 -33.30 28.50 -54.93
C GLY A 631 -33.38 29.28 -53.62
N VAL A 632 -32.30 29.23 -52.85
CA VAL A 632 -32.15 29.98 -51.60
C VAL A 632 -30.82 30.73 -51.61
N ASP A 633 -30.85 32.03 -51.34
CA ASP A 633 -29.66 32.82 -51.02
C ASP A 633 -29.24 32.53 -49.58
N MET A 634 -28.10 31.88 -49.39
CA MET A 634 -27.56 31.61 -48.05
C MET A 634 -26.90 32.84 -47.42
N GLY A 635 -26.77 33.96 -48.13
CA GLY A 635 -26.30 35.22 -47.54
C GLY A 635 -27.33 35.88 -46.62
N VAL A 636 -28.60 35.88 -47.02
CA VAL A 636 -29.68 36.55 -46.27
C VAL A 636 -30.91 35.66 -46.02
N GLY A 637 -30.89 34.41 -46.48
CA GLY A 637 -31.98 33.46 -46.38
C GLY A 637 -33.14 33.71 -47.35
N SER A 638 -32.92 34.43 -48.45
CA SER A 638 -33.95 34.78 -49.43
C SER A 638 -34.29 33.58 -50.32
N VAL A 639 -35.56 33.21 -50.37
CA VAL A 639 -36.11 32.24 -51.31
C VAL A 639 -36.47 32.96 -52.60
N HIS A 640 -36.07 32.41 -53.75
CA HIS A 640 -36.29 33.03 -55.05
C HIS A 640 -36.55 31.97 -56.13
N SER A 641 -37.13 32.41 -57.24
CA SER A 641 -37.25 31.64 -58.48
C SER A 641 -36.42 32.33 -59.55
N GLY A 642 -35.33 31.68 -60.00
CA GLY A 642 -34.40 32.19 -61.01
C GLY A 642 -34.53 31.44 -62.33
N GLY A 643 -34.09 32.05 -63.44
CA GLY A 643 -34.14 31.40 -64.75
C GLY A 643 -33.16 30.23 -64.79
N LYS A 644 -33.52 29.10 -65.43
CA LYS A 644 -32.64 27.92 -65.49
C LYS A 644 -31.29 28.15 -66.21
N THR A 645 -31.14 29.29 -66.89
CA THR A 645 -29.90 29.77 -67.54
C THR A 645 -28.98 30.56 -66.60
N ASP A 646 -29.45 30.94 -65.41
CA ASP A 646 -28.66 31.65 -64.40
C ASP A 646 -27.60 30.73 -63.77
N HIS A 647 -26.68 31.31 -63.00
CA HIS A 647 -25.52 30.58 -62.46
C HIS A 647 -25.47 30.67 -60.93
N ASP A 648 -25.81 29.56 -60.28
CA ASP A 648 -25.84 29.45 -58.81
C ASP A 648 -25.02 28.25 -58.33
N TYR A 649 -24.73 28.22 -57.03
CA TYR A 649 -24.02 27.10 -56.42
C TYR A 649 -24.93 25.89 -56.23
N VAL A 650 -24.30 24.73 -56.01
CA VAL A 650 -24.98 23.49 -55.70
C VAL A 650 -24.47 22.98 -54.36
N TRP A 651 -25.37 22.84 -53.39
CA TRP A 651 -25.06 22.23 -52.11
C TRP A 651 -25.57 20.79 -52.10
N PRO A 652 -24.69 19.79 -52.28
CA PRO A 652 -25.15 18.41 -52.42
C PRO A 652 -25.75 17.88 -51.12
N VAL A 653 -26.84 17.15 -51.26
CA VAL A 653 -27.54 16.45 -50.17
C VAL A 653 -27.70 14.97 -50.52
N ARG A 654 -27.82 14.13 -49.50
CA ARG A 654 -28.31 12.75 -49.63
C ARG A 654 -29.20 12.41 -48.44
N SER A 655 -30.01 11.38 -48.59
CA SER A 655 -30.79 10.86 -47.48
C SER A 655 -29.86 10.39 -46.35
N GLY A 656 -30.25 10.63 -45.09
CA GLY A 656 -29.61 10.00 -43.94
C GLY A 656 -29.79 8.49 -43.97
N HIS A 657 -28.90 7.79 -43.25
CA HIS A 657 -28.94 6.34 -43.11
C HIS A 657 -30.21 5.85 -42.42
#